data_AF-A0A9W8HID0-F1
#
_entry.id   AF-A0A9W8HID0-F1
#
_cell.length_a   1.000
_cell.length_b   1.000
_cell.length_c   1.000
_cell.angle_alpha   90.00
_cell.angle_beta   90.00
_cell.angle_gamma   90.00
#
_symmetry.space_group_name_H-M   'P 1'
#
loop_
_entity.id
_entity.type
_entity.pdbx_description
1 polymer ?
#
loop_
_entity_poly.entity_id
_entity_poly.type
_entity_poly.pdbx_seq_one_letter_code
_entity_poly.pdbx_strand_id
1 'polypeptide(L)'
;MASDPVFTEWGFYGADCARLAALPLAGPCPCLGRASHAGALARCDACDALALAFRQELEKVGAFLHVKCRESEHSIAACEHYVRTAADLAADERMVRLGQAEDAAGAAMGQAMALARFRRSSFTGLWRELGRLRAHCALHFAALVEAVAASPLFSDSSQEPHQLFRASQAYAAIHACYGGHAPPPELLAAQPALTLWRGWVDPAHTDRVCWLLRARLPDAPCCGAPAGCSAPSPACPHHCGHLPPSPPDTAAFQPAGLLPPSPAQPPQGRMVCSAHLDNAALAKYHAGLSAGVSSCDSLSLWWLAGDGDGDDSAAAAHVLYDVASGPWLADRRTASAITLPLHQMPQFLHCELNLNKLTPVESPPLSLPLDDSASRRKLQRDAQKIQRRMVMEGLEPQVLATEERFDFADPSAPGLRVALRTRVRLRLASDEAVAGLAASGDCADAERLPFDVIEVQLGDSQAPMPGWLAQLFFESALVHPVLDFDLYSHAIAVLCPERAGELPYWVVDCCRGPFAGAPGSPATPACPQSPARASEASMTHSRVDVPLVSATTPPGAADFPSETARLLPGPAAAAAAHAHHWARPAPNGLRRRLSAALAAAMVASVVLSVWPHRQQIARIVTELADLFAQWVGRLPRNPT
;
A
#
# COMPACT_ATOMS: atom_id res chain seq x y z
N MET A 1 -25.13 -0.56 19.46
CA MET A 1 -24.35 -1.23 18.40
C MET A 1 -24.68 -2.71 18.51
N ALA A 2 -25.27 -3.32 17.48
CA ALA A 2 -25.50 -4.76 17.48
C ALA A 2 -24.13 -5.45 17.50
N SER A 3 -23.90 -6.33 18.47
CA SER A 3 -22.66 -7.10 18.59
C SER A 3 -22.48 -7.96 17.34
N ASP A 4 -21.46 -7.66 16.54
CA ASP A 4 -21.02 -8.54 15.47
C ASP A 4 -20.73 -9.91 16.11
N PRO A 5 -21.31 -11.03 15.61
CA PRO A 5 -21.19 -12.34 16.25
C PRO A 5 -19.73 -12.83 16.35
N VAL A 6 -18.83 -12.30 15.52
CA VAL A 6 -17.39 -12.59 15.55
C VAL A 6 -16.71 -12.08 16.84
N PHE A 7 -17.30 -11.11 17.55
CA PHE A 7 -16.72 -10.52 18.75
C PHE A 7 -17.28 -11.05 20.06
N THR A 8 -18.19 -12.02 20.06
CA THR A 8 -18.76 -12.53 21.32
C THR A 8 -17.67 -13.13 22.22
N GLU A 9 -16.70 -13.83 21.62
CA GLU A 9 -15.57 -14.43 22.34
C GLU A 9 -14.55 -13.40 22.84
N TRP A 10 -14.38 -12.29 22.12
CA TRP A 10 -13.39 -11.26 22.45
C TRP A 10 -14.01 -10.08 23.22
N GLY A 11 -15.32 -10.11 23.46
CA GLY A 11 -16.07 -8.98 24.01
C GLY A 11 -15.56 -8.51 25.38
N PHE A 12 -15.12 -9.44 26.22
CA PHE A 12 -14.54 -9.13 27.54
C PHE A 12 -13.25 -8.29 27.44
N TYR A 13 -12.44 -8.56 26.42
CA TYR A 13 -11.15 -7.90 26.21
C TYR A 13 -11.29 -6.54 25.53
N GLY A 14 -12.42 -6.29 24.86
CA GLY A 14 -12.72 -4.98 24.28
C GLY A 14 -12.78 -3.88 25.34
N ALA A 15 -12.55 -2.64 24.91
CA ALA A 15 -12.66 -1.48 25.80
C ALA A 15 -14.09 -1.36 26.37
N ASP A 16 -14.24 -1.38 27.69
CA ASP A 16 -15.54 -1.23 28.37
C ASP A 16 -15.95 0.25 28.40
N CYS A 17 -16.38 0.73 27.23
CA CYS A 17 -16.81 2.11 27.04
C CYS A 17 -18.07 2.43 27.86
N ALA A 18 -18.89 1.44 28.20
CA ALA A 18 -20.07 1.64 29.05
C ALA A 18 -19.66 1.95 30.49
N ARG A 19 -18.68 1.22 31.04
CA ARG A 19 -18.09 1.51 32.35
C ARG A 19 -17.41 2.88 32.38
N LEU A 20 -16.62 3.22 31.37
CA LEU A 20 -16.00 4.56 31.27
C LEU A 20 -17.08 5.65 31.18
N ALA A 21 -18.13 5.42 30.41
CA ALA A 21 -19.20 6.38 30.23
C ALA A 21 -20.05 6.61 31.49
N ALA A 22 -20.18 5.57 32.33
CA ALA A 22 -20.92 5.59 33.59
C ALA A 22 -20.16 6.30 34.73
N LEU A 23 -18.86 6.56 34.57
CA LEU A 23 -18.11 7.33 35.55
C LEU A 23 -18.67 8.77 35.59
N PRO A 24 -19.08 9.27 36.77
CA PRO A 24 -19.80 10.53 36.87
C PRO A 24 -18.86 11.70 36.58
N LEU A 25 -18.96 12.23 35.35
CA LEU A 25 -18.51 13.58 35.00
C LEU A 25 -19.62 14.57 35.38
N ALA A 26 -20.09 14.53 36.63
CA ALA A 26 -21.22 15.33 37.07
C ALA A 26 -20.75 16.73 37.48
N GLY A 27 -20.86 17.68 36.55
CA GLY A 27 -20.65 19.11 36.78
C GLY A 27 -19.35 19.67 36.17
N PRO A 28 -19.26 21.00 36.02
CA PRO A 28 -18.03 21.65 35.56
C PRO A 28 -16.88 21.30 36.52
N CYS A 29 -15.86 20.63 36.00
CA CYS A 29 -14.72 20.23 36.82
C CYS A 29 -14.10 21.48 37.46
N PRO A 30 -13.78 21.48 38.77
CA PRO A 30 -13.02 22.57 39.39
C PRO A 30 -11.67 22.82 38.70
N CYS A 31 -11.16 21.84 37.95
CA CYS A 31 -9.97 21.92 37.13
C CYS A 31 -10.08 22.83 35.89
N LEU A 32 -11.29 23.19 35.43
CA LEU A 32 -11.51 24.10 34.30
C LEU A 32 -11.50 25.59 34.68
N GLY A 33 -11.69 25.92 35.97
CA GLY A 33 -12.04 27.28 36.39
C GLY A 33 -10.98 28.07 37.15
N ARG A 34 -9.87 27.45 37.58
CA ARG A 34 -8.84 28.15 38.37
C ARG A 34 -7.43 27.70 37.96
N ALA A 35 -6.84 28.41 37.01
CA ALA A 35 -5.39 28.58 37.03
C ALA A 35 -5.08 29.34 38.34
N SER A 36 -4.79 28.61 39.41
CA SER A 36 -4.32 29.26 40.63
C SER A 36 -3.05 30.02 40.28
N HIS A 37 -2.91 31.27 40.73
CA HIS A 37 -1.73 32.10 40.47
C HIS A 37 -0.41 31.49 40.98
N ALA A 38 -0.45 30.32 41.64
CA ALA A 38 0.69 29.57 42.13
C ALA A 38 1.16 28.44 41.19
N GLY A 39 0.60 28.28 39.98
CA GLY A 39 1.06 27.29 39.00
C GLY A 39 0.76 25.81 39.34
N ALA A 40 0.22 25.53 40.53
CA ALA A 40 -0.26 24.20 40.89
C ALA A 40 -1.69 24.00 40.38
N LEU A 41 -1.83 23.16 39.34
CA LEU A 41 -3.12 22.68 38.85
C LEU A 41 -3.68 21.69 39.88
N ALA A 42 -4.81 22.04 40.51
CA ALA A 42 -5.48 21.16 41.46
C ALA A 42 -6.03 19.93 40.71
N ARG A 43 -5.54 18.74 41.09
CA ARG A 43 -6.07 17.46 40.61
C ARG A 43 -7.46 17.23 41.21
N CYS A 44 -8.36 16.67 40.41
CA CYS A 44 -9.72 16.36 40.80
C CYS A 44 -9.86 14.83 40.83
N ASP A 45 -10.33 14.28 41.95
CA ASP A 45 -10.45 12.83 42.17
C ASP A 45 -11.27 12.13 41.07
N ALA A 46 -12.29 12.81 40.52
CA ALA A 46 -13.09 12.25 39.43
C ALA A 46 -12.32 12.16 38.10
N CYS A 47 -11.46 13.15 37.80
CA CYS A 47 -10.60 13.11 36.62
C CYS A 47 -9.49 12.07 36.77
N ASP A 48 -8.92 11.95 37.97
CA ASP A 48 -7.93 10.91 38.28
C ASP A 48 -8.53 9.51 38.20
N ALA A 49 -9.76 9.31 38.71
CA ALA A 49 -10.46 8.04 38.60
C ALA A 49 -10.77 7.66 37.15
N LEU A 50 -11.22 8.62 36.32
CA LEU A 50 -11.45 8.39 34.89
C LEU A 50 -10.16 8.11 34.14
N ALA A 51 -9.08 8.87 34.40
CA ALA A 51 -7.79 8.63 33.77
C ALA A 51 -7.16 7.30 34.19
N LEU A 52 -7.36 6.87 35.44
CA LEU A 52 -6.95 5.55 35.90
C LEU A 52 -7.76 4.44 35.23
N ALA A 53 -9.09 4.55 35.19
CA ALA A 53 -9.95 3.59 34.52
C ALA A 53 -9.63 3.49 33.02
N PHE A 54 -9.37 4.62 32.36
CA PHE A 54 -8.98 4.66 30.95
C PHE A 54 -7.66 3.92 30.71
N ARG A 55 -6.63 4.14 31.56
CA ARG A 55 -5.35 3.43 31.46
C ARG A 55 -5.50 1.93 31.67
N GLN A 56 -6.34 1.51 32.63
CA GLN A 56 -6.64 0.08 32.84
C GLN A 56 -7.27 -0.56 31.59
N GLU A 57 -8.22 0.12 30.95
CA GLU A 57 -8.83 -0.37 29.70
C GLU A 57 -7.82 -0.40 28.55
N LEU A 58 -6.95 0.61 28.45
CA LEU A 58 -5.87 0.68 27.45
C LEU A 58 -4.86 -0.48 27.61
N GLU A 59 -4.41 -0.74 28.84
CA GLU A 59 -3.49 -1.83 29.19
C GLU A 59 -4.14 -3.19 28.90
N LYS A 60 -5.42 -3.37 29.27
CA LYS A 60 -6.19 -4.60 29.01
C LYS A 60 -6.26 -4.90 27.51
N VAL A 61 -6.66 -3.92 26.71
CA VAL A 61 -6.79 -4.07 25.26
C VAL A 61 -5.41 -4.30 24.62
N GLY A 62 -4.39 -3.56 25.05
CA GLY A 62 -3.04 -3.72 24.53
C GLY A 62 -2.42 -5.09 24.83
N ALA A 63 -2.61 -5.60 26.05
CA ALA A 63 -2.16 -6.94 26.43
C ALA A 63 -2.84 -8.03 25.59
N PHE A 64 -4.15 -7.90 25.35
CA PHE A 64 -4.89 -8.84 24.51
C PHE A 64 -4.41 -8.83 23.05
N LEU A 65 -4.26 -7.64 22.46
CA LEU A 65 -3.71 -7.49 21.10
C LEU A 65 -2.34 -8.16 20.98
N HIS A 66 -1.45 -7.93 21.93
CA HIS A 66 -0.11 -8.54 21.94
C HIS A 66 -0.14 -10.07 21.95
N VAL A 67 -0.98 -10.66 22.82
CA VAL A 67 -1.14 -12.13 22.89
C VAL A 67 -1.68 -12.68 21.57
N LYS A 68 -2.73 -12.06 21.03
CA LYS A 68 -3.38 -12.53 19.81
C LYS A 68 -2.56 -12.31 18.54
N CYS A 69 -1.75 -11.26 18.49
CA CYS A 69 -0.76 -11.08 17.42
C CYS A 69 0.26 -12.23 17.44
N ARG A 70 0.80 -12.60 18.61
CA ARG A 70 1.73 -13.74 18.73
C ARG A 70 1.10 -15.08 18.36
N GLU A 71 -0.17 -15.30 18.74
CA GLU A 71 -0.90 -16.48 18.30
C GLU A 71 -1.05 -16.52 16.77
N SER A 72 -1.36 -15.39 16.14
CA SER A 72 -1.44 -15.29 14.69
C SER A 72 -0.09 -15.54 14.02
N GLU A 73 1.00 -14.97 14.54
CA GLU A 73 2.36 -15.24 14.06
C GLU A 73 2.71 -16.74 14.15
N HIS A 74 2.32 -17.40 15.23
CA HIS A 74 2.54 -18.83 15.40
C HIS A 74 1.75 -19.65 14.36
N SER A 75 0.49 -19.30 14.10
CA SER A 75 -0.31 -19.95 13.05
C SER A 75 0.26 -19.75 11.65
N ILE A 76 0.79 -18.56 11.34
CA ILE A 76 1.46 -18.28 10.07
C ILE A 76 2.75 -19.11 9.96
N ALA A 77 3.57 -19.14 11.01
CA ALA A 77 4.79 -19.95 11.02
C ALA A 77 4.51 -21.45 10.89
N ALA A 78 3.43 -21.94 11.49
CA ALA A 78 2.97 -23.32 11.33
C ALA A 78 2.54 -23.61 9.88
N CYS A 79 1.79 -22.69 9.27
CA CYS A 79 1.43 -22.78 7.85
C CYS A 79 2.67 -22.85 6.96
N GLU A 80 3.61 -21.91 7.09
CA GLU A 80 4.88 -21.91 6.34
C GLU A 80 5.67 -23.21 6.53
N HIS A 81 5.67 -23.77 7.75
CA HIS A 81 6.28 -25.07 8.04
C HIS A 81 5.56 -26.22 7.31
N TYR A 82 4.23 -26.24 7.28
CA TYR A 82 3.46 -27.26 6.56
C TYR A 82 3.69 -27.20 5.06
N VAL A 83 3.71 -26.01 4.46
CA VAL A 83 4.04 -25.88 3.04
C VAL A 83 5.46 -26.37 2.75
N ARG A 84 6.43 -26.05 3.63
CA ARG A 84 7.83 -26.45 3.45
C ARG A 84 7.99 -27.96 3.51
N THR A 85 7.34 -28.60 4.48
CA THR A 85 7.43 -30.07 4.65
C THR A 85 6.61 -30.83 3.61
N ALA A 86 5.59 -30.23 3.00
CA ALA A 86 4.78 -30.87 1.96
C ALA A 86 5.58 -31.22 0.69
N ALA A 87 6.67 -30.48 0.41
CA ALA A 87 7.55 -30.72 -0.73
C ALA A 87 8.15 -32.14 -0.73
N ASP A 88 8.55 -32.62 0.45
CA ASP A 88 9.28 -33.88 0.63
C ASP A 88 8.37 -35.12 0.76
N LEU A 89 7.04 -34.91 0.85
CA LEU A 89 6.07 -35.98 1.03
C LEU A 89 5.66 -36.64 -0.30
N ALA A 90 5.21 -37.89 -0.21
CA ALA A 90 4.54 -38.57 -1.31
C ALA A 90 3.27 -37.82 -1.75
N ALA A 91 2.81 -38.00 -2.99
CA ALA A 91 1.72 -37.20 -3.57
C ALA A 91 0.43 -37.17 -2.72
N ASP A 92 0.00 -38.33 -2.19
CA ASP A 92 -1.21 -38.43 -1.37
C ASP A 92 -1.04 -37.72 -0.02
N GLU A 93 0.10 -37.91 0.64
CA GLU A 93 0.42 -37.25 1.92
C GLU A 93 0.62 -35.74 1.76
N ARG A 94 1.21 -35.32 0.64
CA ARG A 94 1.37 -33.92 0.25
C ARG A 94 0.01 -33.23 0.14
N MET A 95 -0.96 -33.84 -0.53
CA MET A 95 -2.30 -33.25 -0.67
C MET A 95 -2.98 -33.04 0.69
N VAL A 96 -2.87 -34.02 1.60
CA VAL A 96 -3.38 -33.88 2.97
C VAL A 96 -2.66 -32.77 3.71
N ARG A 97 -1.33 -32.69 3.60
CA ARG A 97 -0.53 -31.63 4.25
C ARG A 97 -0.84 -30.24 3.71
N LEU A 98 -1.06 -30.11 2.40
CA LEU A 98 -1.45 -28.85 1.77
C LEU A 98 -2.85 -28.41 2.21
N GLY A 99 -3.80 -29.33 2.36
CA GLY A 99 -5.12 -29.00 2.93
C GLY A 99 -5.00 -28.47 4.37
N GLN A 100 -4.17 -29.09 5.21
CA GLN A 100 -3.88 -28.59 6.56
C GLN A 100 -3.23 -27.20 6.55
N ALA A 101 -2.32 -26.97 5.60
CA ALA A 101 -1.68 -25.67 5.42
C ALA A 101 -2.71 -24.62 4.96
N GLU A 102 -3.64 -24.99 4.07
CA GLU A 102 -4.69 -24.10 3.57
C GLU A 102 -5.64 -23.68 4.70
N ASP A 103 -6.10 -24.64 5.51
CA ASP A 103 -6.93 -24.38 6.69
C ASP A 103 -6.21 -23.47 7.68
N ALA A 104 -4.91 -23.69 7.92
CA ALA A 104 -4.09 -22.87 8.81
C ALA A 104 -3.88 -21.45 8.26
N ALA A 105 -3.63 -21.29 6.96
CA ALA A 105 -3.52 -19.99 6.30
C ALA A 105 -4.84 -19.22 6.38
N GLY A 106 -5.97 -19.87 6.07
CA GLY A 106 -7.30 -19.28 6.17
C GLY A 106 -7.64 -18.84 7.60
N ALA A 107 -7.32 -19.66 8.60
CA ALA A 107 -7.48 -19.31 10.01
C ALA A 107 -6.61 -18.13 10.41
N ALA A 108 -5.33 -18.11 9.99
CA ALA A 108 -4.41 -17.01 10.26
C ALA A 108 -4.87 -15.68 9.65
N MET A 109 -5.31 -15.69 8.38
CA MET A 109 -5.88 -14.52 7.71
C MET A 109 -7.14 -14.03 8.42
N GLY A 110 -8.06 -14.94 8.77
CA GLY A 110 -9.26 -14.63 9.51
C GLY A 110 -8.95 -13.97 10.87
N GLN A 111 -7.96 -14.49 11.59
CA GLN A 111 -7.50 -13.93 12.86
C GLN A 111 -6.87 -12.54 12.69
N ALA A 112 -6.01 -12.34 11.70
CA ALA A 112 -5.39 -11.04 11.43
C ALA A 112 -6.44 -9.98 11.05
N MET A 113 -7.44 -10.34 10.23
CA MET A 113 -8.57 -9.45 9.91
C MET A 113 -9.44 -9.14 11.14
N ALA A 114 -9.73 -10.15 11.97
CA ALA A 114 -10.48 -9.96 13.20
C ALA A 114 -9.72 -9.05 14.19
N LEU A 115 -8.40 -9.20 14.30
CA LEU A 115 -7.52 -8.34 15.09
C LEU A 115 -7.57 -6.88 14.63
N ALA A 116 -7.43 -6.65 13.33
CA ALA A 116 -7.52 -5.30 12.76
C ALA A 116 -8.88 -4.65 13.08
N ARG A 117 -9.98 -5.41 12.98
CA ARG A 117 -11.32 -4.92 13.36
C ARG A 117 -11.44 -4.64 14.85
N PHE A 118 -10.95 -5.54 15.70
CA PHE A 118 -10.95 -5.40 17.17
C PHE A 118 -10.17 -4.16 17.62
N ARG A 119 -8.98 -3.95 17.06
CA ARG A 119 -8.13 -2.78 17.30
C ARG A 119 -8.89 -1.51 16.94
N ARG A 120 -9.45 -1.44 15.73
CA ARG A 120 -10.22 -0.29 15.24
C ARG A 120 -11.45 0.01 16.10
N SER A 121 -12.23 -1.01 16.48
CA SER A 121 -13.43 -0.81 17.31
C SER A 121 -13.07 -0.32 18.72
N SER A 122 -12.05 -0.92 19.34
CA SER A 122 -11.59 -0.55 20.68
C SER A 122 -11.00 0.86 20.69
N PHE A 123 -10.19 1.20 19.69
CA PHE A 123 -9.67 2.54 19.49
C PHE A 123 -10.80 3.57 19.34
N THR A 124 -11.76 3.31 18.45
CA THR A 124 -12.89 4.24 18.22
C THR A 124 -13.71 4.47 19.48
N GLY A 125 -13.92 3.42 20.28
CA GLY A 125 -14.60 3.50 21.57
C GLY A 125 -13.84 4.36 22.59
N LEU A 126 -12.56 4.05 22.80
CA LEU A 126 -11.69 4.81 23.70
C LEU A 126 -11.54 6.27 23.28
N TRP A 127 -11.36 6.54 21.98
CA TRP A 127 -11.23 7.90 21.45
C TRP A 127 -12.49 8.75 21.70
N ARG A 128 -13.68 8.14 21.61
CA ARG A 128 -14.95 8.83 21.93
C ARG A 128 -15.01 9.25 23.39
N GLU A 129 -14.62 8.37 24.32
CA GLU A 129 -14.60 8.69 25.75
C GLU A 129 -13.48 9.70 26.09
N LEU A 130 -12.34 9.64 25.39
CA LEU A 130 -11.28 10.64 25.50
C LEU A 130 -11.75 12.03 25.04
N GLY A 131 -12.55 12.09 23.98
CA GLY A 131 -13.21 13.32 23.52
C GLY A 131 -14.17 13.91 24.57
N ARG A 132 -14.88 13.06 25.34
CA ARG A 132 -15.69 13.52 26.48
C ARG A 132 -14.82 14.10 27.59
N LEU A 133 -13.69 13.45 27.91
CA LEU A 133 -12.74 13.97 28.90
C LEU A 133 -12.17 15.32 28.48
N ARG A 134 -11.87 15.54 27.19
CA ARG A 134 -11.36 16.82 26.68
C ARG A 134 -12.24 18.00 27.10
N ALA A 135 -13.56 17.82 27.06
CA ALA A 135 -14.51 18.85 27.46
C ALA A 135 -14.52 19.14 28.98
N HIS A 136 -13.94 18.26 29.80
CA HIS A 136 -13.98 18.31 31.26
C HIS A 136 -12.62 18.57 31.91
N CYS A 137 -11.51 18.08 31.33
CA CYS A 137 -10.16 18.27 31.84
C CYS A 137 -9.11 18.21 30.72
N ALA A 138 -8.51 19.35 30.39
CA ALA A 138 -7.47 19.45 29.35
C ALA A 138 -6.14 18.78 29.76
N LEU A 139 -5.79 18.81 31.05
CA LEU A 139 -4.53 18.25 31.54
C LEU A 139 -4.49 16.73 31.42
N HIS A 140 -5.50 16.03 31.96
CA HIS A 140 -5.58 14.58 31.84
C HIS A 140 -5.79 14.13 30.39
N PHE A 141 -6.50 14.93 29.59
CA PHE A 141 -6.64 14.66 28.17
C PHE A 141 -5.26 14.58 27.47
N ALA A 142 -4.38 15.55 27.67
CA ALA A 142 -3.05 15.54 27.05
C ALA A 142 -2.24 14.29 27.46
N ALA A 143 -2.19 13.97 28.76
CA ALA A 143 -1.48 12.79 29.26
C ALA A 143 -2.06 11.47 28.73
N LEU A 144 -3.39 11.37 28.56
CA LEU A 144 -4.02 10.19 28.00
C LEU A 144 -3.86 10.09 26.48
N VAL A 145 -3.82 11.21 25.75
CA VAL A 145 -3.47 11.20 24.32
C VAL A 145 -2.07 10.64 24.13
N GLU A 146 -1.11 11.06 24.93
CA GLU A 146 0.26 10.50 24.92
C GLU A 146 0.25 9.00 25.26
N ALA A 147 -0.53 8.58 26.26
CA ALA A 147 -0.66 7.17 26.61
C ALA A 147 -1.28 6.33 25.49
N VAL A 148 -2.32 6.84 24.81
CA VAL A 148 -2.94 6.19 23.64
C VAL A 148 -1.93 6.10 22.50
N ALA A 149 -1.19 7.17 22.21
CA ALA A 149 -0.17 7.18 21.16
C ALA A 149 0.98 6.20 21.43
N ALA A 150 1.34 5.99 22.71
CA ALA A 150 2.33 4.99 23.11
C ALA A 150 1.77 3.55 23.19
N SER A 151 0.46 3.36 23.06
CA SER A 151 -0.19 2.05 23.17
C SER A 151 -0.06 1.25 21.87
N PRO A 152 0.05 -0.10 21.93
CA PRO A 152 -0.05 -0.96 20.74
C PRO A 152 -1.39 -0.82 19.99
N LEU A 153 -2.41 -0.21 20.59
CA LEU A 153 -3.64 0.17 19.88
C LEU A 153 -3.40 1.18 18.75
N PHE A 154 -2.43 2.06 18.96
CA PHE A 154 -2.06 3.15 18.05
C PHE A 154 -0.65 2.97 17.50
N SER A 155 0.06 1.90 17.88
CA SER A 155 1.35 1.65 17.27
C SER A 155 1.09 1.36 15.79
N ASP A 156 1.61 2.27 14.97
CA ASP A 156 1.61 2.10 13.53
C ASP A 156 2.46 0.85 13.13
N SER A 157 3.20 0.26 14.10
CA SER A 157 3.78 -1.10 14.09
C SER A 157 2.75 -2.24 14.17
N SER A 158 1.55 -2.01 13.64
CA SER A 158 0.53 -3.05 13.52
C SER A 158 1.13 -4.21 12.72
N GLN A 159 1.26 -5.38 13.34
CA GLN A 159 1.81 -6.56 12.67
C GLN A 159 0.79 -7.17 11.71
N GLU A 160 -0.49 -6.81 11.83
CA GLU A 160 -1.60 -7.39 11.08
C GLU A 160 -1.40 -7.33 9.55
N PRO A 161 -0.95 -6.21 8.92
CA PRO A 161 -0.68 -6.18 7.48
C PRO A 161 0.47 -7.10 7.08
N HIS A 162 1.54 -7.14 7.88
CA HIS A 162 2.67 -8.04 7.64
C HIS A 162 2.25 -9.51 7.79
N GLN A 163 1.42 -9.82 8.79
CA GLN A 163 0.84 -11.13 9.02
C GLN A 163 -0.07 -11.55 7.86
N LEU A 164 -0.94 -10.66 7.38
CA LEU A 164 -1.79 -10.90 6.22
C LEU A 164 -0.97 -11.18 4.96
N PHE A 165 0.09 -10.40 4.75
CA PHE A 165 1.00 -10.59 3.62
C PHE A 165 1.74 -11.93 3.68
N ARG A 166 2.29 -12.31 4.84
CA ARG A 166 2.93 -13.63 5.01
C ARG A 166 1.93 -14.77 4.83
N ALA A 167 0.72 -14.63 5.38
CA ALA A 167 -0.33 -15.61 5.20
C ALA A 167 -0.75 -15.72 3.72
N SER A 168 -0.81 -14.61 2.97
CA SER A 168 -1.11 -14.65 1.53
C SER A 168 0.01 -15.29 0.73
N GLN A 169 1.28 -15.06 1.08
CA GLN A 169 2.41 -15.76 0.47
C GLN A 169 2.38 -17.27 0.75
N ALA A 170 2.03 -17.68 1.96
CA ALA A 170 1.87 -19.11 2.27
C ALA A 170 0.70 -19.72 1.47
N TYR A 171 -0.44 -19.01 1.38
CA TYR A 171 -1.60 -19.42 0.59
C TYR A 171 -1.28 -19.53 -0.90
N ALA A 172 -0.50 -18.59 -1.44
CA ALA A 172 0.04 -18.63 -2.79
C ALA A 172 0.84 -19.90 -3.08
N ALA A 173 1.77 -20.21 -2.19
CA ALA A 173 2.63 -21.38 -2.31
C ALA A 173 1.82 -22.68 -2.28
N ILE A 174 0.75 -22.73 -1.47
CA ILE A 174 -0.19 -23.87 -1.43
C ILE A 174 -0.89 -24.05 -2.78
N HIS A 175 -1.43 -22.98 -3.36
CA HIS A 175 -2.09 -23.02 -4.67
C HIS A 175 -1.14 -23.44 -5.79
N ALA A 176 0.11 -22.96 -5.78
CA ALA A 176 1.11 -23.39 -6.73
C ALA A 176 1.34 -24.91 -6.67
N CYS A 177 1.34 -25.49 -5.46
CA CYS A 177 1.49 -26.94 -5.28
C CYS A 177 0.31 -27.73 -5.85
N TYR A 178 -0.93 -27.21 -5.74
CA TYR A 178 -2.11 -27.84 -6.34
C TYR A 178 -2.05 -27.87 -7.87
N GLY A 179 -1.37 -26.90 -8.50
CA GLY A 179 -1.11 -26.89 -9.94
C GLY A 179 -0.13 -27.97 -10.44
N GLY A 180 0.36 -28.85 -9.56
CA GLY A 180 1.36 -29.86 -9.92
C GLY A 180 2.77 -29.30 -10.08
N HIS A 181 2.96 -28.00 -9.84
CA HIS A 181 4.29 -27.43 -9.68
C HIS A 181 4.82 -27.89 -8.33
N ALA A 182 5.97 -28.57 -8.32
CA ALA A 182 6.66 -28.79 -7.06
C ALA A 182 6.87 -27.41 -6.42
N PRO A 183 6.49 -27.20 -5.14
CA PRO A 183 6.86 -25.97 -4.45
C PRO A 183 8.37 -25.88 -4.60
N PRO A 184 8.92 -24.87 -5.29
CA PRO A 184 10.35 -24.79 -5.38
C PRO A 184 10.84 -24.72 -3.93
N PRO A 185 11.74 -25.63 -3.49
CA PRO A 185 12.30 -25.56 -2.13
C PRO A 185 12.90 -24.17 -1.86
N GLU A 186 13.22 -23.45 -2.93
CA GLU A 186 13.61 -22.05 -2.97
C GLU A 186 12.50 -21.05 -2.55
N LEU A 187 11.20 -21.25 -2.85
CA LEU A 187 10.12 -20.33 -2.44
C LEU A 187 9.96 -20.23 -0.91
N LEU A 188 10.47 -21.21 -0.14
CA LEU A 188 10.37 -21.26 1.32
C LEU A 188 11.73 -21.30 2.06
N ALA A 189 12.84 -21.42 1.32
CA ALA A 189 14.18 -21.48 1.91
C ALA A 189 15.30 -20.75 1.12
N ALA A 190 15.18 -20.48 -0.18
CA ALA A 190 16.35 -20.11 -1.00
C ALA A 190 16.10 -19.44 -2.37
N GLN A 191 15.01 -18.69 -2.57
CA GLN A 191 14.97 -17.69 -3.63
C GLN A 191 14.58 -16.35 -3.04
N PRO A 192 15.48 -15.38 -3.10
CA PRO A 192 15.14 -14.03 -2.73
C PRO A 192 14.24 -13.48 -3.82
N ALA A 193 12.93 -13.61 -3.62
CA ALA A 193 12.03 -12.67 -4.23
C ALA A 193 12.51 -11.30 -3.75
N LEU A 194 13.06 -10.49 -4.66
CA LEU A 194 13.27 -9.06 -4.42
C LEU A 194 11.96 -8.55 -3.83
N THR A 195 11.94 -8.32 -2.52
CA THR A 195 10.71 -7.83 -1.88
C THR A 195 10.65 -6.36 -2.22
N LEU A 196 9.81 -6.05 -3.20
CA LEU A 196 9.56 -4.71 -3.67
C LEU A 196 8.32 -4.19 -2.94
N TRP A 197 8.55 -3.26 -2.04
CA TRP A 197 7.49 -2.54 -1.34
C TRP A 197 7.28 -1.21 -2.01
N ARG A 198 6.02 -0.83 -2.23
CA ARG A 198 5.64 0.45 -2.82
C ARG A 198 4.69 1.20 -1.90
N GLY A 199 4.90 2.51 -1.80
CA GLY A 199 4.07 3.38 -0.97
C GLY A 199 3.90 4.73 -1.64
N TRP A 200 2.83 5.41 -1.28
CA TRP A 200 2.54 6.77 -1.72
C TRP A 200 2.99 7.76 -0.66
N VAL A 201 3.61 8.85 -1.10
CA VAL A 201 4.07 9.95 -0.26
C VAL A 201 3.30 11.19 -0.67
N ASP A 202 2.72 11.90 0.30
CA ASP A 202 2.15 13.21 0.03
C ASP A 202 3.25 14.15 -0.47
N PRO A 203 3.07 14.87 -1.60
CA PRO A 203 4.07 15.80 -2.10
C PRO A 203 4.50 16.86 -1.07
N ALA A 204 3.65 17.19 -0.09
CA ALA A 204 3.97 18.09 1.02
C ALA A 204 4.97 17.47 2.03
N HIS A 205 5.12 16.15 2.04
CA HIS A 205 6.01 15.40 2.92
C HIS A 205 7.26 14.86 2.22
N THR A 206 7.38 15.01 0.90
CA THR A 206 8.47 14.46 0.10
C THR A 206 9.85 14.91 0.56
N ASP A 207 10.04 16.20 0.83
CA ASP A 207 11.32 16.74 1.32
C ASP A 207 11.70 16.11 2.68
N ARG A 208 10.70 15.87 3.53
CA ARG A 208 10.91 15.24 4.84
C ARG A 208 11.29 13.76 4.71
N VAL A 209 10.62 13.02 3.81
CA VAL A 209 10.95 11.62 3.53
C VAL A 209 12.36 11.52 2.94
N CYS A 210 12.68 12.36 1.95
CA CYS A 210 14.01 12.43 1.35
C CYS A 210 15.09 12.72 2.41
N TRP A 211 14.86 13.69 3.30
CA TRP A 211 15.77 14.00 4.41
C TRP A 211 15.98 12.80 5.37
N LEU A 212 14.90 12.10 5.75
CA LEU A 212 14.97 10.92 6.61
C LEU A 212 15.76 9.78 5.96
N LEU A 213 15.55 9.56 4.66
CA LEU A 213 16.29 8.56 3.89
C LEU A 213 17.78 8.90 3.87
N ARG A 214 18.15 10.16 3.60
CA ARG A 214 19.55 10.62 3.59
C ARG A 214 20.27 10.55 4.91
N ALA A 215 19.53 10.75 6.01
CA ALA A 215 20.09 10.63 7.34
C ALA A 215 20.57 9.19 7.65
N ARG A 216 20.10 8.18 6.88
CA ARG A 216 20.38 6.76 7.11
C ARG A 216 21.06 6.06 5.93
N LEU A 217 20.80 6.51 4.71
CA LEU A 217 21.28 5.94 3.47
C LEU A 217 22.04 7.02 2.69
N PRO A 218 23.30 6.79 2.29
CA PRO A 218 23.97 7.70 1.38
C PRO A 218 23.24 7.73 0.03
N ASP A 219 23.30 8.87 -0.66
CA ASP A 219 22.84 8.96 -2.05
C ASP A 219 23.62 7.92 -2.88
N ALA A 220 22.91 7.10 -3.66
CA ALA A 220 23.57 6.11 -4.48
C ALA A 220 24.46 6.81 -5.52
N PRO A 221 25.76 6.45 -5.65
CA PRO A 221 26.66 7.11 -6.58
C PRO A 221 26.06 7.06 -7.99
N CYS A 222 26.10 8.20 -8.69
CA CYS A 222 25.66 8.27 -10.08
C CYS A 222 26.51 7.29 -10.90
N CYS A 223 25.95 6.14 -11.31
CA CYS A 223 26.64 5.17 -12.18
C CYS A 223 26.95 5.70 -13.60
N GLY A 224 26.89 7.02 -13.83
CA GLY A 224 27.06 7.63 -15.15
C GLY A 224 27.87 8.92 -15.18
N ALA A 225 28.45 9.40 -14.07
CA ALA A 225 29.36 10.53 -14.15
C ALA A 225 30.73 10.05 -14.68
N PRO A 226 31.22 10.53 -15.85
CA PRO A 226 32.57 10.24 -16.28
C PRO A 226 33.55 10.73 -15.20
N ALA A 227 34.53 9.92 -14.85
CA ALA A 227 35.45 10.09 -13.71
C ALA A 227 36.42 11.30 -13.80
N GLY A 228 36.02 12.39 -14.46
CA GLY A 228 36.88 13.54 -14.78
C GLY A 228 36.67 14.83 -13.98
N CYS A 229 35.61 14.96 -13.17
CA CYS A 229 35.35 16.19 -12.43
C CYS A 229 35.92 16.15 -11.00
N SER A 230 37.19 16.56 -10.89
CA SER A 230 37.88 17.13 -9.71
C SER A 230 37.27 16.85 -8.33
N ALA A 231 37.71 15.76 -7.69
CA ALA A 231 37.72 15.69 -6.24
C ALA A 231 38.65 16.79 -5.67
N PRO A 232 38.29 17.48 -4.58
CA PRO A 232 39.24 18.34 -3.88
C PRO A 232 40.33 17.47 -3.27
N SER A 233 41.56 17.69 -3.73
CA SER A 233 42.78 17.01 -3.30
C SER A 233 43.01 17.16 -1.78
N PRO A 234 43.30 16.09 -1.02
CA PRO A 234 43.69 16.20 0.38
C PRO A 234 45.22 16.39 0.46
N ALA A 235 45.65 17.62 0.71
CA ALA A 235 47.05 17.91 1.02
C ALA A 235 47.12 18.74 2.32
N CYS A 236 47.48 18.07 3.42
CA CYS A 236 48.71 18.35 4.19
C CYS A 236 48.79 17.51 5.49
N PRO A 237 49.97 16.92 5.80
CA PRO A 237 50.24 16.15 7.01
C PRO A 237 51.02 16.93 8.10
N HIS A 238 51.07 16.32 9.30
CA HIS A 238 51.95 16.56 10.47
C HIS A 238 51.60 17.68 11.48
N HIS A 239 51.25 17.29 12.72
CA HIS A 239 52.21 17.29 13.85
C HIS A 239 51.68 16.57 15.10
N CYS A 240 52.59 15.81 15.74
CA CYS A 240 52.35 14.96 16.91
C CYS A 240 52.28 15.74 18.24
N GLY A 241 51.56 15.19 19.21
CA GLY A 241 51.67 15.54 20.64
C GLY A 241 51.20 14.38 21.52
N HIS A 242 52.16 13.75 22.23
CA HIS A 242 52.04 12.53 23.03
C HIS A 242 51.59 12.78 24.50
N LEU A 243 50.88 11.78 25.08
CA LEU A 243 50.73 11.34 26.52
C LEU A 243 49.55 11.85 27.38
N PRO A 244 49.12 11.12 28.45
CA PRO A 244 49.06 9.66 28.70
C PRO A 244 47.65 9.20 29.25
N PRO A 245 47.42 7.93 29.68
CA PRO A 245 46.07 7.39 29.94
C PRO A 245 45.66 7.40 31.42
N SER A 246 44.36 7.60 31.70
CA SER A 246 43.64 7.09 32.91
C SER A 246 42.10 7.30 32.78
N PRO A 247 41.26 6.34 33.22
CA PRO A 247 39.78 6.43 33.27
C PRO A 247 39.28 6.63 34.72
N PRO A 248 37.98 6.44 35.04
CA PRO A 248 36.73 6.87 34.39
C PRO A 248 35.92 7.81 35.33
N ASP A 249 34.96 8.59 34.83
CA ASP A 249 33.81 8.99 35.65
C ASP A 249 32.56 9.32 34.84
N THR A 250 31.46 8.77 35.33
CA THR A 250 30.06 8.97 34.98
C THR A 250 29.65 10.44 34.92
N ALA A 251 29.19 10.91 33.76
CA ALA A 251 28.38 12.13 33.66
C ALA A 251 27.39 12.05 32.49
N ALA A 252 26.18 12.52 32.78
CA ALA A 252 24.99 12.42 31.96
C ALA A 252 25.14 13.04 30.57
N PHE A 253 24.61 12.33 29.57
CA PHE A 253 24.36 12.87 28.23
C PHE A 253 23.27 13.95 28.32
N GLN A 254 23.67 15.22 28.25
CA GLN A 254 22.79 16.30 27.80
C GLN A 254 22.91 16.40 26.27
N PRO A 255 21.82 16.40 25.49
CA PRO A 255 21.90 16.68 24.07
C PRO A 255 22.15 18.19 23.89
N ALA A 256 23.38 18.54 23.55
CA ALA A 256 23.73 19.88 23.10
C ALA A 256 22.97 20.16 21.78
N GLY A 257 22.27 21.29 21.76
CA GLY A 257 21.48 21.73 20.62
C GLY A 257 22.33 21.87 19.35
N LEU A 258 22.11 20.96 18.42
CA LEU A 258 22.50 21.13 17.02
C LEU A 258 21.52 22.14 16.40
N LEU A 259 21.97 23.38 16.21
CA LEU A 259 21.34 24.29 15.28
C LEU A 259 21.30 23.63 13.89
N PRO A 260 20.17 23.68 13.17
CA PRO A 260 20.11 23.13 11.83
C PRO A 260 21.14 23.85 10.95
N PRO A 261 21.96 23.11 10.16
CA PRO A 261 22.86 23.73 9.21
C PRO A 261 22.06 24.60 8.23
N SER A 262 22.66 25.72 7.82
CA SER A 262 22.15 26.64 6.79
C SER A 262 21.56 25.86 5.61
N PRO A 263 20.42 26.29 5.00
CA PRO A 263 19.72 25.51 3.98
C PRO A 263 20.61 25.40 2.73
N ALA A 264 21.41 24.34 2.68
CA ALA A 264 22.04 23.88 1.46
C ALA A 264 20.93 23.71 0.41
N GLN A 265 21.21 24.11 -0.84
CA GLN A 265 20.26 23.94 -1.94
C GLN A 265 19.67 22.53 -1.87
N PRO A 266 18.33 22.40 -1.99
CA PRO A 266 17.72 21.10 -1.99
C PRO A 266 18.36 20.29 -3.12
N PRO A 267 18.72 19.03 -2.84
CA PRO A 267 19.23 18.15 -3.87
C PRO A 267 18.27 18.12 -5.07
N GLN A 268 18.82 18.21 -6.26
CA GLN A 268 18.05 17.97 -7.47
C GLN A 268 18.05 16.47 -7.73
N GLY A 269 16.87 15.88 -7.84
CA GLY A 269 16.72 14.51 -8.29
C GLY A 269 17.04 14.41 -9.78
N ARG A 270 17.25 13.19 -10.27
CA ARG A 270 17.52 12.97 -11.70
C ARG A 270 16.21 12.92 -12.45
N MET A 271 16.10 13.65 -13.55
CA MET A 271 14.96 13.52 -14.43
C MET A 271 15.06 12.21 -15.22
N VAL A 272 14.12 11.30 -14.96
CA VAL A 272 13.96 10.02 -15.63
C VAL A 272 12.72 10.08 -16.49
N CYS A 273 12.86 9.69 -17.75
CA CYS A 273 11.74 9.48 -18.64
C CYS A 273 11.60 7.99 -18.91
N SER A 274 10.38 7.51 -19.02
CA SER A 274 10.10 6.12 -19.35
C SER A 274 8.92 5.99 -20.31
N ALA A 275 8.96 4.97 -21.16
CA ALA A 275 7.91 4.61 -22.08
C ALA A 275 7.48 3.17 -21.79
N HIS A 276 6.19 2.97 -21.53
CA HIS A 276 5.60 1.65 -21.29
C HIS A 276 4.93 1.15 -22.56
N LEU A 277 5.27 -0.08 -22.96
CA LEU A 277 4.80 -0.68 -24.20
C LEU A 277 3.72 -1.72 -23.93
N ASP A 278 2.65 -1.65 -24.73
CA ASP A 278 1.55 -2.61 -24.74
C ASP A 278 0.91 -2.59 -26.13
N ASN A 279 0.00 -3.52 -26.41
CA ASN A 279 -0.71 -3.55 -27.67
C ASN A 279 -1.98 -2.68 -27.63
N ALA A 280 -2.61 -2.50 -28.79
CA ALA A 280 -3.85 -1.72 -28.91
C ALA A 280 -5.00 -2.27 -28.04
N ALA A 281 -4.96 -3.56 -27.69
CA ALA A 281 -5.95 -4.21 -26.83
C ALA A 281 -5.59 -4.14 -25.32
N LEU A 282 -4.49 -3.48 -24.95
CA LEU A 282 -4.01 -3.37 -23.57
C LEU A 282 -3.83 -4.74 -22.89
N ALA A 283 -3.33 -5.73 -23.64
CA ALA A 283 -3.24 -7.10 -23.16
C ALA A 283 -2.36 -7.22 -21.90
N LYS A 284 -1.27 -6.45 -21.80
CA LYS A 284 -0.38 -6.47 -20.64
C LYS A 284 -1.01 -5.82 -19.42
N TYR A 285 -1.72 -4.71 -19.62
CA TYR A 285 -2.53 -4.09 -18.58
C TYR A 285 -3.54 -5.08 -17.97
N HIS A 286 -4.35 -5.71 -18.81
CA HIS A 286 -5.36 -6.67 -18.33
C HIS A 286 -4.72 -7.91 -17.68
N ALA A 287 -3.63 -8.42 -18.25
CA ALA A 287 -2.89 -9.52 -17.66
C ALA A 287 -2.34 -9.18 -16.27
N GLY A 288 -1.81 -7.95 -16.09
CA GLY A 288 -1.30 -7.45 -14.82
C GLY A 288 -2.35 -7.26 -13.74
N LEU A 289 -3.61 -7.03 -14.11
CA LEU A 289 -4.73 -6.95 -13.15
C LEU A 289 -5.35 -8.31 -12.82
N SER A 290 -5.27 -9.27 -13.75
CA SER A 290 -5.89 -10.57 -13.57
C SER A 290 -5.06 -11.49 -12.65
N ALA A 291 -5.60 -11.83 -11.49
CA ALA A 291 -4.99 -12.76 -10.53
C ALA A 291 -4.78 -14.19 -11.05
N GLY A 292 -5.31 -14.52 -12.24
CA GLY A 292 -5.25 -15.85 -12.84
C GLY A 292 -4.10 -16.07 -13.83
N VAL A 293 -3.32 -15.05 -14.16
CA VAL A 293 -2.25 -15.17 -15.16
C VAL A 293 -0.96 -15.62 -14.49
N SER A 294 -0.41 -16.76 -14.94
CA SER A 294 0.80 -17.37 -14.38
C SER A 294 2.10 -16.60 -14.69
N SER A 295 2.05 -15.65 -15.62
CA SER A 295 3.15 -14.73 -15.90
C SER A 295 2.67 -13.45 -16.57
N CYS A 296 3.05 -12.29 -16.04
CA CYS A 296 2.85 -10.99 -16.68
C CYS A 296 4.22 -10.45 -17.08
N ASP A 297 4.43 -10.22 -18.37
CA ASP A 297 5.60 -9.51 -18.83
C ASP A 297 5.32 -8.02 -18.99
N SER A 298 6.28 -7.20 -18.57
CA SER A 298 6.27 -5.76 -18.74
C SER A 298 7.49 -5.37 -19.59
N LEU A 299 7.27 -4.47 -20.53
CA LEU A 299 8.33 -3.93 -21.37
C LEU A 299 8.31 -2.41 -21.20
N SER A 300 9.42 -1.88 -20.68
CA SER A 300 9.58 -0.44 -20.49
C SER A 300 10.94 0.03 -21.01
N LEU A 301 10.93 1.20 -21.61
CA LEU A 301 12.13 1.94 -21.98
C LEU A 301 12.32 3.02 -20.94
N TRP A 302 13.54 3.28 -20.50
CA TRP A 302 13.84 4.42 -19.65
C TRP A 302 15.14 5.09 -20.09
N TRP A 303 15.20 6.40 -19.96
CA TRP A 303 16.40 7.18 -20.24
C TRP A 303 16.48 8.35 -19.26
N LEU A 304 17.70 8.81 -19.02
CA LEU A 304 17.93 10.02 -18.25
C LEU A 304 17.72 11.20 -19.19
N ALA A 305 16.88 12.15 -18.80
CA ALA A 305 16.78 13.42 -19.51
C ALA A 305 18.09 14.18 -19.26
N GLY A 306 18.81 14.53 -20.33
CA GLY A 306 20.04 15.29 -20.21
C GLY A 306 19.77 16.68 -19.67
N ASP A 307 20.60 17.13 -18.73
CA ASP A 307 20.74 18.56 -18.45
C ASP A 307 21.30 19.18 -19.74
N GLY A 308 20.53 20.05 -20.39
CA GLY A 308 20.70 20.48 -21.79
C GLY A 308 21.99 21.21 -22.18
N ASP A 309 23.12 20.96 -21.52
CA ASP A 309 24.44 21.43 -21.89
C ASP A 309 25.04 20.57 -23.04
N GLY A 310 24.41 20.69 -24.20
CA GLY A 310 25.06 20.68 -25.53
C GLY A 310 25.74 19.41 -26.06
N ASP A 311 25.93 18.34 -25.27
CA ASP A 311 26.53 17.09 -25.75
C ASP A 311 25.51 15.94 -25.76
N ASP A 312 24.47 16.11 -26.60
CA ASP A 312 23.40 15.12 -26.87
C ASP A 312 23.95 13.75 -27.34
N SER A 313 25.22 13.69 -27.72
CA SER A 313 25.92 12.52 -28.24
C SER A 313 26.01 11.36 -27.22
N ALA A 314 25.95 11.65 -25.92
CA ALA A 314 26.23 10.66 -24.86
C ALA A 314 24.99 10.13 -24.12
N ALA A 315 23.78 10.59 -24.47
CA ALA A 315 22.57 10.10 -23.80
C ALA A 315 22.32 8.61 -24.13
N ALA A 316 22.36 7.76 -23.10
CA ALA A 316 22.05 6.34 -23.20
C ALA A 316 20.60 6.08 -22.74
N ALA A 317 19.87 5.34 -23.56
CA ALA A 317 18.59 4.76 -23.21
C ALA A 317 18.77 3.31 -22.77
N HIS A 318 18.04 2.91 -21.74
CA HIS A 318 18.01 1.56 -21.23
C HIS A 318 16.66 0.94 -21.57
N VAL A 319 16.69 -0.18 -22.27
CA VAL A 319 15.52 -0.99 -22.59
C VAL A 319 15.44 -2.10 -21.55
N LEU A 320 14.41 -2.06 -20.71
CA LEU A 320 14.10 -3.08 -19.72
C LEU A 320 12.97 -3.96 -20.20
N TYR A 321 13.22 -5.26 -20.17
CA TYR A 321 12.22 -6.29 -20.35
C TYR A 321 12.15 -7.13 -19.08
N ASP A 322 11.10 -6.91 -18.28
CA ASP A 322 10.91 -7.59 -17.01
C ASP A 322 9.75 -8.57 -17.11
N VAL A 323 10.02 -9.86 -16.89
CA VAL A 323 9.00 -10.91 -16.86
C VAL A 323 8.77 -11.30 -15.41
N ALA A 324 7.61 -10.93 -14.88
CA ALA A 324 7.12 -11.45 -13.62
C ALA A 324 6.39 -12.78 -13.88
N SER A 325 6.74 -13.82 -13.13
CA SER A 325 6.15 -15.15 -13.22
C SER A 325 5.79 -15.65 -11.82
N GLY A 326 4.64 -16.32 -11.73
CA GLY A 326 4.06 -16.81 -10.48
C GLY A 326 2.57 -16.49 -10.35
N PRO A 327 1.84 -17.18 -9.47
CA PRO A 327 0.45 -16.87 -9.14
C PRO A 327 0.28 -15.47 -8.50
N TRP A 328 1.39 -14.87 -8.04
CA TRP A 328 1.49 -13.47 -7.62
C TRP A 328 2.73 -12.84 -8.26
N LEU A 329 2.62 -11.59 -8.71
CA LEU A 329 3.60 -10.84 -9.53
C LEU A 329 4.99 -10.61 -8.88
N ALA A 330 5.25 -11.22 -7.73
CA ALA A 330 6.48 -11.09 -6.94
C ALA A 330 7.33 -12.36 -6.89
N ASP A 331 6.83 -13.55 -7.27
CA ASP A 331 7.52 -14.82 -6.96
C ASP A 331 8.82 -15.03 -7.75
N ARG A 332 8.84 -14.67 -9.04
CA ARG A 332 10.07 -14.67 -9.87
C ARG A 332 10.04 -13.56 -10.91
N ARG A 333 10.96 -12.60 -10.80
CA ARG A 333 11.20 -11.59 -11.83
C ARG A 333 12.47 -11.90 -12.59
N THR A 334 12.36 -12.02 -13.91
CA THR A 334 13.51 -12.09 -14.80
C THR A 334 13.57 -10.82 -15.61
N ALA A 335 14.51 -9.94 -15.24
CA ALA A 335 14.80 -8.72 -15.97
C ALA A 335 15.93 -8.96 -16.98
N SER A 336 15.67 -8.65 -18.25
CA SER A 336 16.68 -8.51 -19.29
C SER A 336 16.80 -7.03 -19.62
N ALA A 337 18.02 -6.50 -19.63
CA ALA A 337 18.27 -5.10 -19.92
C ALA A 337 19.27 -4.99 -21.07
N ILE A 338 18.99 -4.11 -22.03
CA ILE A 338 19.97 -3.69 -23.03
C ILE A 338 20.12 -2.17 -22.96
N THR A 339 21.33 -1.67 -23.18
CA THR A 339 21.57 -0.22 -23.27
C THR A 339 21.80 0.14 -24.73
N LEU A 340 21.09 1.17 -25.20
CA LEU A 340 21.15 1.69 -26.56
C LEU A 340 21.45 3.18 -26.52
N PRO A 341 22.22 3.72 -27.48
CA PRO A 341 22.28 5.17 -27.68
C PRO A 341 20.87 5.73 -27.96
N LEU A 342 20.53 6.89 -27.40
CA LEU A 342 19.19 7.47 -27.52
C LEU A 342 18.73 7.65 -28.98
N HIS A 343 19.65 8.03 -29.88
CA HIS A 343 19.38 8.18 -31.31
C HIS A 343 19.00 6.87 -32.03
N GLN A 344 19.35 5.70 -31.46
CA GLN A 344 18.96 4.38 -32.00
C GLN A 344 17.61 3.91 -31.49
N MET A 345 17.05 4.54 -30.46
CA MET A 345 15.80 4.12 -29.83
C MET A 345 14.60 4.17 -30.79
N PRO A 346 14.41 5.20 -31.64
CA PRO A 346 13.34 5.18 -32.64
C PRO A 346 13.47 4.00 -33.61
N GLN A 347 14.66 3.73 -34.14
CA GLN A 347 14.90 2.58 -35.03
C GLN A 347 14.66 1.24 -34.32
N PHE A 348 14.99 1.15 -33.03
CA PHE A 348 14.74 -0.04 -32.24
C PHE A 348 13.23 -0.27 -32.04
N LEU A 349 12.48 0.79 -31.72
CA LEU A 349 11.02 0.78 -31.57
C LEU A 349 10.30 0.32 -32.83
N HIS A 350 10.77 0.78 -34.00
CA HIS A 350 10.22 0.41 -35.30
C HIS A 350 10.75 -0.94 -35.81
N CYS A 351 11.57 -1.64 -35.02
CA CYS A 351 12.24 -2.89 -35.39
C CYS A 351 13.10 -2.79 -36.67
N GLU A 352 13.62 -1.59 -36.95
CA GLU A 352 14.49 -1.28 -38.10
C GLU A 352 15.98 -1.37 -37.74
N LEU A 353 16.31 -1.34 -36.45
CA LEU A 353 17.69 -1.38 -35.98
C LEU A 353 18.35 -2.73 -36.33
N ASN A 354 19.44 -2.69 -37.11
CA ASN A 354 20.22 -3.88 -37.42
C ASN A 354 21.00 -4.34 -36.19
N LEU A 355 20.47 -5.37 -35.51
CA LEU A 355 21.03 -5.90 -34.26
C LEU A 355 22.47 -6.44 -34.39
N ASN A 356 22.97 -6.72 -35.59
CA ASN A 356 24.37 -7.10 -35.79
C ASN A 356 25.34 -5.93 -35.57
N LYS A 357 24.84 -4.69 -35.71
CA LYS A 357 25.58 -3.45 -35.49
C LYS A 357 25.52 -2.95 -34.04
N LEU A 358 24.84 -3.68 -33.14
CA LEU A 358 24.86 -3.35 -31.72
C LEU A 358 26.29 -3.51 -31.19
N THR A 359 26.91 -2.38 -30.93
CA THR A 359 28.13 -2.29 -30.13
C THR A 359 27.72 -2.23 -28.66
N PRO A 360 28.34 -3.01 -27.77
CA PRO A 360 28.22 -2.77 -26.34
C PRO A 360 28.52 -1.29 -26.09
N VAL A 361 27.66 -0.60 -25.34
CA VAL A 361 28.01 0.74 -24.85
C VAL A 361 29.23 0.54 -23.95
N GLU A 362 30.38 1.07 -24.35
CA GLU A 362 31.63 0.89 -23.63
C GLU A 362 31.44 1.33 -22.18
N SER A 363 31.45 0.37 -21.25
CA SER A 363 31.55 0.68 -19.84
C SER A 363 32.87 1.41 -19.60
N PRO A 364 32.93 2.39 -18.69
CA PRO A 364 34.14 3.18 -18.44
C PRO A 364 35.35 2.25 -18.20
N PRO A 365 36.57 2.67 -18.61
CA PRO A 365 37.75 1.82 -18.91
C PRO A 365 38.37 1.03 -17.72
N LEU A 366 37.65 0.86 -16.62
CA LEU A 366 38.11 0.23 -15.37
C LEU A 366 37.65 -1.23 -15.20
N SER A 367 36.81 -1.77 -16.08
CA SER A 367 36.43 -3.19 -16.04
C SER A 367 37.49 -4.05 -16.76
N LEU A 368 38.01 -5.06 -16.04
CA LEU A 368 38.89 -6.10 -16.60
C LEU A 368 38.32 -6.66 -17.92
N PRO A 369 39.17 -7.03 -18.89
CA PRO A 369 38.73 -7.58 -20.18
C PRO A 369 38.06 -8.94 -19.97
N LEU A 370 36.76 -8.93 -19.66
CA LEU A 370 35.90 -10.09 -19.82
C LEU A 370 35.78 -10.39 -21.32
N ASP A 371 35.57 -11.66 -21.67
CA ASP A 371 35.33 -12.11 -23.05
C ASP A 371 34.17 -11.32 -23.71
N ASP A 372 34.51 -10.23 -24.39
CA ASP A 372 33.56 -9.30 -25.05
C ASP A 372 32.62 -10.03 -26.02
N SER A 373 33.06 -11.16 -26.56
CA SER A 373 32.28 -11.97 -27.49
C SER A 373 31.05 -12.62 -26.85
N ALA A 374 31.15 -13.10 -25.60
CA ALA A 374 30.05 -13.77 -24.91
C ALA A 374 29.00 -12.75 -24.45
N SER A 375 29.45 -11.64 -23.87
CA SER A 375 28.60 -10.50 -23.47
C SER A 375 27.86 -9.91 -24.68
N ARG A 376 28.56 -9.70 -25.80
CA ARG A 376 27.94 -9.22 -27.05
C ARG A 376 26.89 -10.19 -27.60
N ARG A 377 27.17 -11.50 -27.61
CA ARG A 377 26.20 -12.53 -28.02
C ARG A 377 24.99 -12.60 -27.08
N LYS A 378 25.16 -12.36 -25.78
CA LYS A 378 24.04 -12.27 -24.83
C LYS A 378 23.18 -11.04 -25.13
N LEU A 379 23.79 -9.86 -25.23
CA LEU A 379 23.09 -8.61 -25.54
C LEU A 379 22.33 -8.68 -26.87
N GLN A 380 22.94 -9.27 -27.91
CA GLN A 380 22.27 -9.46 -29.20
C GLN A 380 21.08 -10.43 -29.09
N ARG A 381 21.19 -11.51 -28.32
CA ARG A 381 20.08 -12.45 -28.08
C ARG A 381 18.94 -11.78 -27.31
N ASP A 382 19.26 -11.00 -26.28
CA ASP A 382 18.27 -10.29 -25.48
C ASP A 382 17.55 -9.23 -26.33
N ALA A 383 18.29 -8.46 -27.14
CA ALA A 383 17.70 -7.50 -28.08
C ALA A 383 16.82 -8.18 -29.16
N GLN A 384 17.27 -9.30 -29.74
CA GLN A 384 16.47 -10.10 -30.67
C GLN A 384 15.18 -10.61 -30.04
N LYS A 385 15.26 -11.08 -28.79
CA LYS A 385 14.10 -11.57 -28.03
C LYS A 385 13.09 -10.45 -27.80
N ILE A 386 13.55 -9.27 -27.42
CA ILE A 386 12.71 -8.09 -27.18
C ILE A 386 12.03 -7.63 -28.47
N GLN A 387 12.79 -7.40 -29.57
CA GLN A 387 12.21 -7.00 -30.85
C GLN A 387 11.21 -8.03 -31.40
N ARG A 388 11.55 -9.32 -31.30
CA ARG A 388 10.64 -10.38 -31.74
C ARG A 388 9.31 -10.32 -30.98
N ARG A 389 9.32 -10.07 -29.67
CA ARG A 389 8.07 -9.89 -28.90
C ARG A 389 7.32 -8.65 -29.30
N MET A 390 8.01 -7.52 -29.49
CA MET A 390 7.38 -6.27 -29.95
C MET A 390 6.62 -6.48 -31.27
N VAL A 391 7.23 -7.15 -32.25
CA VAL A 391 6.57 -7.46 -33.53
C VAL A 391 5.44 -8.47 -33.36
N MET A 392 5.67 -9.56 -32.63
CA MET A 392 4.70 -10.65 -32.52
C MET A 392 3.45 -10.26 -31.72
N GLU A 393 3.61 -9.45 -30.68
CA GLU A 393 2.52 -9.02 -29.80
C GLU A 393 1.92 -7.66 -30.23
N GLY A 394 2.52 -6.99 -31.22
CA GLY A 394 2.12 -5.65 -31.67
C GLY A 394 2.29 -4.60 -30.58
N LEU A 395 3.44 -4.61 -29.90
CA LEU A 395 3.71 -3.71 -28.79
C LEU A 395 4.14 -2.34 -29.29
N GLU A 396 3.43 -1.32 -28.83
CA GLU A 396 3.69 0.08 -29.14
C GLU A 396 3.74 0.87 -27.82
N PRO A 397 4.51 1.97 -27.74
CA PRO A 397 4.43 2.85 -26.59
C PRO A 397 2.97 3.29 -26.37
N GLN A 398 2.43 3.05 -25.17
CA GLN A 398 1.08 3.50 -24.79
C GLN A 398 1.15 4.68 -23.81
N VAL A 399 2.10 4.65 -22.88
CA VAL A 399 2.24 5.65 -21.82
C VAL A 399 3.68 6.12 -21.76
N LEU A 400 3.85 7.44 -21.63
CA LEU A 400 5.12 8.06 -21.27
C LEU A 400 5.01 8.62 -19.84
N ALA A 401 5.99 8.30 -19.01
CA ALA A 401 6.10 8.81 -17.65
C ALA A 401 7.40 9.59 -17.48
N THR A 402 7.30 10.81 -16.96
CA THR A 402 8.46 11.65 -16.60
C THR A 402 8.47 11.87 -15.10
N GLU A 403 9.61 11.70 -14.45
CA GLU A 403 9.73 11.81 -13.00
C GLU A 403 11.08 12.36 -12.57
N GLU A 404 11.12 12.93 -11.37
CA GLU A 404 12.36 13.28 -10.67
C GLU A 404 12.68 12.16 -9.67
N ARG A 405 13.77 11.43 -9.90
CA ARG A 405 14.13 10.22 -9.16
C ARG A 405 15.32 10.43 -8.24
N PHE A 406 15.17 10.00 -6.99
CA PHE A 406 16.23 9.92 -5.98
C PHE A 406 16.48 8.45 -5.64
N ASP A 407 17.70 7.97 -5.82
CA ASP A 407 18.09 6.60 -5.48
C ASP A 407 19.02 6.61 -4.26
N PHE A 408 18.67 5.80 -3.26
CA PHE A 408 19.41 5.60 -2.02
C PHE A 408 19.84 4.14 -1.92
N ALA A 409 21.09 3.89 -1.54
CA ALA A 409 21.60 2.53 -1.37
C ALA A 409 22.56 2.49 -0.18
N ASP A 410 22.45 1.45 0.64
CA ASP A 410 23.39 1.23 1.72
C ASP A 410 24.58 0.39 1.21
N PRO A 411 25.81 0.93 1.14
CA PRO A 411 26.97 0.14 0.73
C PRO A 411 27.27 -1.01 1.70
N SER A 412 26.83 -0.92 2.96
CA SER A 412 26.96 -1.98 3.96
C SER A 412 25.86 -3.05 3.85
N ALA A 413 24.73 -2.72 3.23
CA ALA A 413 23.63 -3.64 2.96
C ALA A 413 23.27 -3.62 1.46
N PRO A 414 24.06 -4.29 0.59
CA PRO A 414 23.91 -4.19 -0.87
C PRO A 414 22.56 -4.68 -1.42
N GLY A 415 21.79 -5.39 -0.60
CA GLY A 415 20.41 -5.75 -0.91
C GLY A 415 19.41 -4.61 -0.71
N LEU A 416 19.68 -3.62 0.13
CA LEU A 416 18.75 -2.53 0.39
C LEU A 416 18.92 -1.39 -0.62
N ARG A 417 17.89 -1.16 -1.42
CA ARG A 417 17.78 0.02 -2.29
C ARG A 417 16.44 0.69 -2.05
N VAL A 418 16.45 2.01 -1.94
CA VAL A 418 15.23 2.81 -1.84
C VAL A 418 15.24 3.82 -2.97
N ALA A 419 14.15 3.90 -3.72
CA ALA A 419 13.96 4.92 -4.73
C ALA A 419 12.76 5.79 -4.34
N LEU A 420 12.91 7.11 -4.40
CA LEU A 420 11.83 8.07 -4.24
C LEU A 420 11.61 8.75 -5.59
N ARG A 421 10.43 8.53 -6.17
CA ARG A 421 10.00 9.03 -7.47
C ARG A 421 9.04 10.18 -7.22
N THR A 422 9.44 11.38 -7.62
CA THR A 422 8.73 12.61 -7.31
C THR A 422 8.29 13.32 -8.57
N ARG A 423 7.26 14.18 -8.45
CA ARG A 423 6.76 14.99 -9.58
C ARG A 423 6.43 14.13 -10.81
N VAL A 424 5.91 12.93 -10.57
CA VAL A 424 5.58 11.98 -11.63
C VAL A 424 4.48 12.59 -12.51
N ARG A 425 4.74 12.63 -13.81
CA ARG A 425 3.76 13.05 -14.82
C ARG A 425 3.58 11.97 -15.85
N LEU A 426 2.34 11.77 -16.26
CA LEU A 426 1.88 10.70 -17.13
C LEU A 426 1.23 11.30 -18.36
N ARG A 427 1.53 10.77 -19.54
CA ARG A 427 0.85 11.15 -20.78
C ARG A 427 0.70 9.95 -21.68
N LEU A 428 -0.30 10.00 -22.56
CA LEU A 428 -0.42 9.01 -23.62
C LEU A 428 0.73 9.21 -24.61
N ALA A 429 1.29 8.09 -25.06
CA ALA A 429 2.29 8.11 -26.10
C ALA A 429 1.61 8.42 -27.45
N SER A 430 2.10 9.44 -28.15
CA SER A 430 1.80 9.70 -29.56
C SER A 430 3.07 9.50 -30.39
N ASP A 431 2.93 9.30 -31.70
CA ASP A 431 4.08 9.17 -32.61
C ASP A 431 5.02 10.37 -32.50
N GLU A 432 4.46 11.58 -32.37
CA GLU A 432 5.22 12.82 -32.16
C GLU A 432 5.93 12.82 -30.80
N ALA A 433 5.29 12.30 -29.75
CA ALA A 433 5.89 12.21 -28.43
C ALA A 433 7.04 11.20 -28.38
N VAL A 434 6.94 10.12 -29.16
CA VAL A 434 7.99 9.10 -29.34
C VAL A 434 9.14 9.66 -30.19
N ALA A 435 8.84 10.42 -31.25
CA ALA A 435 9.86 11.12 -32.01
C ALA A 435 10.56 12.20 -31.17
N GLY A 436 9.82 12.85 -30.27
CA GLY A 436 10.28 13.89 -29.36
C GLY A 436 10.85 13.38 -28.03
N LEU A 437 11.19 12.10 -27.87
CA LEU A 437 11.72 11.55 -26.60
C LEU A 437 12.99 12.26 -26.10
N ALA A 438 13.69 12.99 -26.98
CA ALA A 438 14.83 13.84 -26.64
C ALA A 438 14.46 15.26 -26.18
N ALA A 439 13.26 15.76 -26.52
CA ALA A 439 12.81 17.09 -26.15
C ALA A 439 12.16 17.06 -24.75
N SER A 440 13.00 17.22 -23.72
CA SER A 440 12.67 17.29 -22.28
C SER A 440 11.80 18.51 -21.87
N GLY A 441 10.91 18.97 -22.75
CA GLY A 441 10.05 20.12 -22.47
C GLY A 441 8.89 19.77 -21.54
N ASP A 442 8.56 20.68 -20.63
CA ASP A 442 7.29 20.70 -19.88
C ASP A 442 6.11 20.52 -20.87
N CYS A 443 5.62 19.29 -20.99
CA CYS A 443 4.47 18.99 -21.85
C CYS A 443 3.21 19.40 -21.09
N ALA A 444 2.53 20.44 -21.59
CA ALA A 444 1.33 20.99 -20.96
C ALA A 444 0.19 19.97 -20.80
N ASP A 445 0.20 18.90 -21.60
CA ASP A 445 -0.84 17.86 -21.64
C ASP A 445 -0.54 16.66 -20.73
N ALA A 446 0.50 16.71 -19.90
CA ALA A 446 0.84 15.62 -18.99
C ALA A 446 0.02 15.72 -17.69
N GLU A 447 -0.62 14.62 -17.31
CA GLU A 447 -1.33 14.50 -16.05
C GLU A 447 -0.35 14.27 -14.90
N ARG A 448 -0.46 15.08 -13.85
CA ARG A 448 0.40 14.97 -12.67
C ARG A 448 -0.19 13.98 -11.67
N LEU A 449 0.64 13.05 -11.22
CA LEU A 449 0.27 12.14 -10.13
C LEU A 449 0.06 12.94 -8.83
N PRO A 450 -1.03 12.70 -8.08
CA PRO A 450 -1.34 13.48 -6.87
C PRO A 450 -0.47 13.10 -5.66
N PHE A 451 0.39 12.10 -5.82
CA PHE A 451 1.32 11.60 -4.81
C PHE A 451 2.66 11.28 -5.46
N ASP A 452 3.72 11.29 -4.64
CA ASP A 452 5.03 10.75 -4.99
C ASP A 452 5.09 9.27 -4.61
N VAL A 453 6.03 8.52 -5.18
CA VAL A 453 6.11 7.05 -5.00
C VAL A 453 7.44 6.69 -4.36
N ILE A 454 7.39 5.99 -3.22
CA ILE A 454 8.56 5.36 -2.61
C ILE A 454 8.58 3.86 -2.95
N GLU A 455 9.71 3.39 -3.44
CA GLU A 455 9.98 1.99 -3.76
C GLU A 455 11.11 1.49 -2.86
N VAL A 456 10.87 0.46 -2.06
CA VAL A 456 11.88 -0.21 -1.23
C VAL A 456 12.13 -1.58 -1.81
N GLN A 457 13.35 -1.81 -2.27
CA GLN A 457 13.83 -3.10 -2.75
C GLN A 457 14.76 -3.70 -1.70
N LEU A 458 14.45 -4.92 -1.26
CA LEU A 458 15.33 -5.73 -0.43
C LEU A 458 15.80 -6.93 -1.25
N GLY A 459 17.12 -7.01 -1.44
CA GLY A 459 17.81 -8.05 -2.19
C GLY A 459 18.14 -9.29 -1.35
N ASP A 460 19.11 -10.05 -1.84
CA ASP A 460 19.16 -11.51 -1.71
C ASP A 460 19.36 -12.14 -0.33
N SER A 461 19.48 -11.35 0.74
CA SER A 461 19.64 -11.88 2.09
C SER A 461 18.32 -11.79 2.86
N GLN A 462 18.04 -12.79 3.69
CA GLN A 462 16.93 -12.86 4.64
C GLN A 462 16.91 -11.71 5.67
N ALA A 463 17.61 -10.61 5.42
CA ALA A 463 17.60 -9.43 6.25
C ALA A 463 16.17 -8.86 6.23
N PRO A 464 15.46 -8.87 7.37
CA PRO A 464 14.19 -8.15 7.46
C PRO A 464 14.44 -6.69 7.12
N MET A 465 13.40 -6.01 6.61
CA MET A 465 13.44 -4.56 6.41
C MET A 465 14.01 -3.89 7.68
N PRO A 466 15.03 -3.02 7.58
CA PRO A 466 15.60 -2.38 8.76
C PRO A 466 14.51 -1.69 9.57
N GLY A 467 14.54 -1.82 10.90
CA GLY A 467 13.45 -1.33 11.76
C GLY A 467 13.10 0.14 11.56
N TRP A 468 14.09 1.01 11.27
CA TRP A 468 13.84 2.42 10.97
C TRP A 468 13.10 2.63 9.64
N LEU A 469 13.35 1.78 8.64
CA LEU A 469 12.71 1.84 7.33
C LEU A 469 11.32 1.22 7.39
N ALA A 470 11.16 0.12 8.13
CA ALA A 470 9.85 -0.43 8.46
C ALA A 470 9.00 0.60 9.21
N GLN A 471 9.62 1.34 10.16
CA GLN A 471 8.98 2.45 10.86
C GLN A 471 8.58 3.58 9.91
N LEU A 472 9.46 3.99 8.99
CA LEU A 472 9.10 5.01 7.98
C LEU A 472 7.95 4.52 7.08
N PHE A 473 8.00 3.27 6.64
CA PHE A 473 7.15 2.76 5.58
C PHE A 473 5.76 2.31 6.07
N PHE A 474 5.72 1.52 7.14
CA PHE A 474 4.49 0.99 7.71
C PHE A 474 3.99 1.82 8.88
N GLU A 475 4.91 2.46 9.61
CA GLU A 475 4.58 3.10 10.87
C GLU A 475 4.45 4.63 10.80
N SER A 476 4.71 5.26 9.66
CA SER A 476 4.67 6.71 9.56
C SER A 476 3.49 7.18 8.73
N ALA A 477 2.87 8.29 9.12
CA ALA A 477 1.90 8.99 8.29
C ALA A 477 2.51 9.63 7.03
N LEU A 478 3.83 9.51 6.83
CA LEU A 478 4.53 10.07 5.65
C LEU A 478 4.40 9.15 4.44
N VAL A 479 4.20 7.84 4.66
CA VAL A 479 4.10 6.83 3.61
C VAL A 479 2.78 6.08 3.77
N HIS A 480 2.03 5.95 2.68
CA HIS A 480 0.85 5.10 2.61
C HIS A 480 1.20 3.84 1.82
N PRO A 481 1.40 2.68 2.46
CA PRO A 481 1.72 1.43 1.76
C PRO A 481 0.64 1.05 0.74
N VAL A 482 1.06 0.72 -0.49
CA VAL A 482 0.16 0.26 -1.55
C VAL A 482 0.71 -1.02 -2.16
N LEU A 483 -0.02 -2.11 -1.95
CA LEU A 483 0.33 -3.44 -2.45
C LEU A 483 0.27 -3.47 -3.98
N ASP A 484 1.30 -4.05 -4.59
CA ASP A 484 1.40 -4.27 -6.05
C ASP A 484 1.19 -3.03 -6.92
N PHE A 485 1.30 -1.81 -6.36
CA PHE A 485 1.13 -0.58 -7.11
C PHE A 485 2.01 -0.58 -8.37
N ASP A 486 1.41 -0.39 -9.53
CA ASP A 486 2.12 -0.36 -10.79
C ASP A 486 1.83 0.95 -11.54
N LEU A 487 2.89 1.68 -11.91
CA LEU A 487 2.76 3.01 -12.49
C LEU A 487 2.09 2.96 -13.87
N TYR A 488 2.40 1.93 -14.67
CA TYR A 488 1.79 1.74 -15.98
C TYR A 488 0.28 1.48 -15.85
N SER A 489 -0.09 0.56 -14.95
CA SER A 489 -1.48 0.23 -14.67
C SER A 489 -2.26 1.42 -14.11
N HIS A 490 -1.65 2.23 -13.25
CA HIS A 490 -2.25 3.48 -12.81
C HIS A 490 -2.46 4.45 -13.99
N ALA A 491 -1.45 4.63 -14.84
CA ALA A 491 -1.53 5.54 -15.97
C ALA A 491 -2.63 5.16 -16.96
N ILE A 492 -2.76 3.89 -17.33
CA ILE A 492 -3.84 3.43 -18.22
C ILE A 492 -5.22 3.65 -17.58
N ALA A 493 -5.36 3.32 -16.29
CA ALA A 493 -6.63 3.47 -15.58
C ALA A 493 -7.11 4.93 -15.51
N VAL A 494 -6.17 5.88 -15.45
CA VAL A 494 -6.46 7.30 -15.31
C VAL A 494 -6.56 8.01 -16.68
N LEU A 495 -5.62 7.74 -17.60
CA LEU A 495 -5.55 8.40 -18.91
C LEU A 495 -6.49 7.79 -19.97
N CYS A 496 -6.85 6.51 -19.84
CA CYS A 496 -7.74 5.79 -20.78
C CYS A 496 -8.79 4.94 -20.03
N PRO A 497 -9.61 5.51 -19.15
CA PRO A 497 -10.57 4.76 -18.34
C PRO A 497 -11.58 3.97 -19.20
N GLU A 498 -11.90 4.45 -20.40
CA GLU A 498 -12.79 3.79 -21.36
C GLU A 498 -12.19 2.51 -21.98
N ARG A 499 -10.86 2.42 -22.07
CA ARG A 499 -10.16 1.23 -22.58
C ARG A 499 -9.79 0.25 -21.46
N ALA A 500 -9.57 0.76 -20.25
CA ALA A 500 -9.13 -0.03 -19.10
C ALA A 500 -10.10 -1.17 -18.74
N GLY A 501 -11.42 -0.94 -18.80
CA GLY A 501 -12.47 -1.93 -18.51
C GLY A 501 -12.57 -2.37 -17.04
N GLU A 502 -11.44 -2.66 -16.40
CA GLU A 502 -11.26 -2.94 -14.97
C GLU A 502 -10.29 -1.90 -14.40
N LEU A 503 -10.48 -1.49 -13.15
CA LEU A 503 -9.61 -0.52 -12.49
C LEU A 503 -8.85 -1.20 -11.35
N PRO A 504 -7.54 -0.91 -11.17
CA PRO A 504 -6.82 -1.37 -9.99
C PRO A 504 -7.48 -0.86 -8.71
N TYR A 505 -7.47 -1.67 -7.66
CA TYR A 505 -8.13 -1.33 -6.39
C TYR A 505 -7.63 0.01 -5.82
N TRP A 506 -6.34 0.29 -5.98
CA TRP A 506 -5.72 1.51 -5.46
C TRP A 506 -6.24 2.76 -6.17
N VAL A 507 -6.71 2.69 -7.41
CA VAL A 507 -7.33 3.86 -8.07
C VAL A 507 -8.59 4.29 -7.33
N VAL A 508 -9.37 3.32 -6.83
CA VAL A 508 -10.55 3.59 -5.99
C VAL A 508 -10.14 4.18 -4.64
N ASP A 509 -9.07 3.67 -4.04
CA ASP A 509 -8.56 4.16 -2.76
C ASP A 509 -7.95 5.57 -2.89
N CYS A 510 -7.26 5.88 -3.98
CA CYS A 510 -6.73 7.22 -4.25
C CYS A 510 -7.86 8.27 -4.23
N CYS A 511 -9.00 7.96 -4.85
CA CYS A 511 -10.15 8.87 -4.88
C CYS A 511 -10.85 9.03 -3.52
N ARG A 512 -10.68 8.09 -2.59
CA ARG A 512 -11.32 8.10 -1.26
C ARG A 512 -10.37 8.46 -0.12
N GLY A 513 -9.08 8.37 -0.37
CA GLY A 513 -8.03 8.35 0.62
C GLY A 513 -7.55 9.74 1.04
N PRO A 514 -6.36 9.83 1.67
CA PRO A 514 -5.82 11.09 2.19
C PRO A 514 -5.57 12.14 1.09
N PHE A 515 -5.51 11.72 -0.18
CA PHE A 515 -5.32 12.58 -1.34
C PHE A 515 -6.63 13.12 -1.93
N ALA A 516 -7.78 12.73 -1.38
CA ALA A 516 -9.09 13.21 -1.82
C ALA A 516 -9.24 14.71 -1.49
N GLY A 517 -9.07 15.57 -2.50
CA GLY A 517 -9.19 17.03 -2.38
C GLY A 517 -7.90 17.79 -2.66
N ALA A 518 -6.80 17.12 -3.01
CA ALA A 518 -5.61 17.80 -3.50
C ALA A 518 -5.94 18.56 -4.81
N PRO A 519 -5.49 19.82 -4.96
CA PRO A 519 -5.69 20.59 -6.19
C PRO A 519 -5.01 19.86 -7.36
N GLY A 520 -5.82 19.45 -8.35
CA GLY A 520 -5.36 18.63 -9.48
C GLY A 520 -5.65 17.12 -9.36
N SER A 521 -6.35 16.68 -8.30
CA SER A 521 -6.84 15.30 -8.24
C SER A 521 -7.78 15.03 -9.42
N PRO A 522 -7.59 13.95 -10.21
CA PRO A 522 -8.42 13.66 -11.37
C PRO A 522 -9.88 13.62 -10.95
N ALA A 523 -10.74 14.31 -11.71
CA ALA A 523 -12.18 14.25 -11.49
C ALA A 523 -12.58 12.78 -11.45
N THR A 524 -13.25 12.37 -10.37
CA THR A 524 -13.59 10.96 -10.13
C THR A 524 -14.19 10.39 -11.42
N PRO A 525 -13.55 9.38 -12.06
CA PRO A 525 -14.10 8.83 -13.29
C PRO A 525 -15.51 8.38 -12.97
N ALA A 526 -16.48 8.87 -13.74
CA ALA A 526 -17.88 8.54 -13.54
C ALA A 526 -18.00 7.01 -13.62
N CYS A 527 -18.12 6.36 -12.47
CA CYS A 527 -18.17 4.92 -12.36
C CYS A 527 -19.26 4.44 -13.33
N PRO A 528 -18.97 3.60 -14.33
CA PRO A 528 -19.94 3.20 -15.32
C PRO A 528 -21.07 2.49 -14.58
N GLN A 529 -22.20 3.18 -14.42
CA GLN A 529 -23.39 2.59 -13.84
C GLN A 529 -23.79 1.43 -14.74
N SER A 530 -23.74 0.22 -14.20
CA SER A 530 -24.14 -1.00 -14.87
C SER A 530 -25.47 -0.79 -15.61
N PRO A 531 -25.58 -1.13 -16.92
CA PRO A 531 -26.80 -0.90 -17.66
C PRO A 531 -27.86 -1.90 -17.18
N ALA A 532 -28.66 -1.48 -16.20
CA ALA A 532 -29.91 -2.14 -15.90
C ALA A 532 -30.82 -1.97 -17.12
N ARG A 533 -31.08 -3.10 -17.80
CA ARG A 533 -32.14 -3.28 -18.81
C ARG A 533 -33.39 -2.47 -18.45
N ALA A 534 -33.67 -1.42 -19.21
CA ALA A 534 -34.99 -0.81 -19.28
C ALA A 534 -35.39 -0.71 -20.74
N SER A 535 -36.45 -1.44 -21.04
CA SER A 535 -37.14 -1.57 -22.32
C SER A 535 -37.62 -0.23 -22.86
N GLU A 536 -37.69 -0.16 -24.19
CA GLU A 536 -38.34 0.85 -25.00
C GLU A 536 -39.68 1.33 -24.43
N ALA A 537 -39.87 2.65 -24.36
CA ALA A 537 -41.14 3.31 -24.60
C ALA A 537 -40.94 4.80 -24.96
N SER A 538 -41.18 5.04 -26.24
CA SER A 538 -41.54 6.27 -26.97
C SER A 538 -42.14 7.47 -26.19
N MET A 539 -41.83 8.67 -26.72
CA MET A 539 -42.62 9.91 -26.76
C MET A 539 -42.79 10.74 -25.47
N THR A 540 -42.11 11.90 -25.36
CA THR A 540 -42.56 13.23 -25.86
C THR A 540 -41.74 14.38 -25.24
N HIS A 541 -41.50 15.39 -26.06
CA HIS A 541 -40.87 16.66 -25.72
C HIS A 541 -41.61 17.42 -24.60
N SER A 542 -40.85 17.99 -23.65
CA SER A 542 -41.26 19.23 -23.00
C SER A 542 -40.03 20.07 -22.64
N ARG A 543 -39.86 21.19 -23.36
CA ARG A 543 -39.00 22.31 -23.00
C ARG A 543 -39.53 22.92 -21.70
N VAL A 544 -38.64 23.21 -20.75
CA VAL A 544 -38.91 24.12 -19.63
C VAL A 544 -37.82 25.19 -19.68
N ASP A 545 -38.25 26.40 -19.98
CA ASP A 545 -37.43 27.62 -19.98
C ASP A 545 -37.06 28.01 -18.55
N VAL A 546 -35.78 28.35 -18.33
CA VAL A 546 -35.28 28.95 -17.09
C VAL A 546 -35.04 30.44 -17.36
N PRO A 547 -35.60 31.37 -16.57
CA PRO A 547 -35.40 32.78 -16.79
C PRO A 547 -34.02 33.23 -16.30
N LEU A 548 -33.31 33.90 -17.20
CA LEU A 548 -32.10 34.67 -16.98
C LEU A 548 -32.46 35.94 -16.18
N VAL A 549 -31.89 36.11 -14.99
CA VAL A 549 -31.96 37.39 -14.25
C VAL A 549 -30.58 38.02 -14.27
N SER A 550 -30.48 39.13 -14.99
CA SER A 550 -29.30 40.00 -15.04
C SER A 550 -29.43 41.17 -14.07
N ALA A 551 -28.27 41.50 -13.49
CA ALA A 551 -27.76 42.81 -13.09
C ALA A 551 -28.45 43.61 -11.97
N THR A 552 -27.67 44.01 -10.96
CA THR A 552 -27.23 45.40 -10.83
C THR A 552 -26.18 45.58 -9.73
N THR A 553 -25.04 46.15 -10.13
CA THR A 553 -23.96 46.66 -9.28
C THR A 553 -24.16 48.16 -9.03
N PRO A 554 -23.85 48.69 -7.84
CA PRO A 554 -23.50 50.10 -7.69
C PRO A 554 -22.04 50.31 -7.26
N PRO A 555 -21.42 51.47 -7.56
CA PRO A 555 -19.99 51.69 -7.41
C PRO A 555 -19.61 52.46 -6.12
N GLY A 556 -18.39 52.18 -5.63
CA GLY A 556 -17.48 53.19 -5.08
C GLY A 556 -17.34 53.30 -3.56
N ALA A 557 -16.20 52.83 -3.02
CA ALA A 557 -15.27 53.60 -2.17
C ALA A 557 -14.11 52.69 -1.71
N ALA A 558 -12.88 53.20 -1.80
CA ALA A 558 -11.64 52.52 -1.45
C ALA A 558 -11.37 52.51 0.07
N ASP A 559 -10.81 51.42 0.59
CA ASP A 559 -9.57 51.32 1.39
C ASP A 559 -9.46 49.94 2.10
N PHE A 560 -8.25 49.36 2.10
CA PHE A 560 -7.84 48.03 2.59
C PHE A 560 -7.77 47.92 4.15
N PRO A 561 -7.38 46.78 4.76
CA PRO A 561 -8.08 45.48 4.84
C PRO A 561 -8.29 45.04 6.32
N SER A 562 -9.32 44.25 6.62
CA SER A 562 -9.32 43.45 7.85
C SER A 562 -10.07 42.14 7.66
N GLU A 563 -9.30 41.07 7.77
CA GLU A 563 -9.68 39.67 7.80
C GLU A 563 -10.74 39.34 8.87
N THR A 564 -11.46 38.25 8.59
CA THR A 564 -12.06 37.35 9.59
C THR A 564 -13.14 37.90 10.50
N ALA A 565 -14.37 37.99 9.99
CA ALA A 565 -15.55 37.62 10.77
C ALA A 565 -16.78 37.42 9.87
N ARG A 566 -17.48 36.30 10.11
CA ARG A 566 -18.86 35.97 9.68
C ARG A 566 -19.02 35.39 8.28
N LEU A 567 -19.00 34.06 8.18
CA LEU A 567 -19.99 33.27 7.42
C LEU A 567 -19.95 31.81 7.89
N LEU A 568 -20.58 31.49 9.03
CA LEU A 568 -21.10 30.15 9.34
C LEU A 568 -22.36 30.30 10.20
N PRO A 569 -23.50 29.69 9.85
CA PRO A 569 -24.64 29.59 10.75
C PRO A 569 -24.32 28.56 11.85
N GLY A 570 -24.68 28.90 13.09
CA GLY A 570 -24.43 28.03 14.24
C GLY A 570 -25.21 26.70 14.20
N PRO A 571 -24.73 25.66 14.92
CA PRO A 571 -25.19 24.27 14.81
C PRO A 571 -26.60 23.99 15.37
N ALA A 572 -27.33 25.01 15.83
CA ALA A 572 -28.67 24.84 16.39
C ALA A 572 -29.80 24.84 15.33
N ALA A 573 -29.56 25.34 14.11
CA ALA A 573 -30.61 25.45 13.08
C ALA A 573 -30.70 24.23 12.14
N ALA A 574 -29.63 23.46 11.97
CA ALA A 574 -29.62 22.28 11.08
C ALA A 574 -30.26 21.02 11.73
N ALA A 575 -30.26 20.93 13.06
CA ALA A 575 -30.83 19.78 13.78
C ALA A 575 -32.37 19.79 13.81
N ALA A 576 -33.01 20.95 13.69
CA ALA A 576 -34.48 21.05 13.69
C ALA A 576 -35.11 20.72 12.33
N ALA A 577 -34.38 20.89 11.22
CA ALA A 577 -34.91 20.64 9.87
C ALA A 577 -34.91 19.16 9.47
N HIS A 578 -34.00 18.34 10.02
CA HIS A 578 -33.90 16.92 9.67
C HIS A 578 -34.80 15.97 10.48
N ALA A 579 -35.33 16.41 11.63
CA ALA A 579 -36.13 15.57 12.52
C ALA A 579 -37.58 15.33 12.05
N HIS A 580 -38.10 16.13 11.11
CA HIS A 580 -39.51 16.03 10.68
C HIS A 580 -39.76 15.16 9.44
N HIS A 581 -38.73 14.65 8.75
CA HIS A 581 -38.94 13.98 7.45
C HIS A 581 -39.02 12.44 7.51
N TRP A 582 -38.75 11.80 8.66
CA TRP A 582 -38.62 10.33 8.76
C TRP A 582 -39.68 9.61 9.59
N ALA A 583 -40.84 10.23 9.84
CA ALA A 583 -41.95 9.59 10.56
C ALA A 583 -43.17 9.40 9.64
N ARG A 584 -43.07 8.49 8.66
CA ARG A 584 -44.24 7.83 8.09
C ARG A 584 -44.11 6.32 8.28
N PRO A 585 -45.01 5.67 9.04
CA PRO A 585 -44.95 4.22 9.20
C PRO A 585 -45.24 3.56 7.84
N ALA A 586 -44.28 2.78 7.35
CA ALA A 586 -44.51 1.91 6.19
C ALA A 586 -45.64 0.91 6.52
N PRO A 587 -46.56 0.63 5.58
CA PRO A 587 -47.67 -0.28 5.82
C PRO A 587 -47.15 -1.66 6.22
N ASN A 588 -47.67 -2.20 7.32
CA ASN A 588 -47.25 -3.47 7.95
C ASN A 588 -47.18 -4.67 6.99
N GLY A 589 -47.85 -4.60 5.84
CA GLY A 589 -47.75 -5.61 4.77
C GLY A 589 -46.39 -5.66 4.07
N LEU A 590 -45.70 -4.53 3.88
CA LEU A 590 -44.41 -4.49 3.19
C LEU A 590 -43.31 -5.12 4.03
N ARG A 591 -43.31 -4.84 5.35
CA ARG A 591 -42.35 -5.44 6.29
C ARG A 591 -42.48 -6.97 6.34
N ARG A 592 -43.70 -7.51 6.36
CA ARG A 592 -43.94 -8.96 6.36
C ARG A 592 -43.50 -9.63 5.06
N ARG A 593 -43.70 -8.98 3.91
CA ARG A 593 -43.26 -9.49 2.61
C ARG A 593 -41.74 -9.48 2.48
N LEU A 594 -41.07 -8.42 2.95
CA LEU A 594 -39.61 -8.32 2.97
C LEU A 594 -38.97 -9.34 3.93
N SER A 595 -39.55 -9.53 5.12
CA SER A 595 -39.04 -10.54 6.06
C SER A 595 -39.21 -11.97 5.53
N ALA A 596 -40.34 -12.25 4.86
CA ALA A 596 -40.56 -13.57 4.24
C ALA A 596 -39.61 -13.81 3.06
N ALA A 597 -39.35 -12.79 2.23
CA ALA A 597 -38.41 -12.88 1.11
C ALA A 597 -36.96 -13.10 1.60
N LEU A 598 -36.54 -12.40 2.66
CA LEU A 598 -35.23 -12.58 3.28
C LEU A 598 -35.06 -13.97 3.91
N ALA A 599 -36.10 -14.48 4.58
CA ALA A 599 -36.08 -15.83 5.13
C ALA A 599 -35.98 -16.89 4.02
N ALA A 600 -36.75 -16.75 2.94
CA ALA A 600 -36.68 -17.65 1.79
C ALA A 600 -35.31 -17.62 1.10
N ALA A 601 -34.70 -16.43 0.95
CA ALA A 601 -33.37 -16.27 0.37
C ALA A 601 -32.28 -16.91 1.24
N MET A 602 -32.37 -16.77 2.58
CA MET A 602 -31.45 -17.45 3.49
C MET A 602 -31.58 -18.98 3.41
N VAL A 603 -32.80 -19.52 3.38
CA VAL A 603 -33.01 -20.96 3.24
C VAL A 603 -32.47 -21.46 1.90
N ALA A 604 -32.72 -20.75 0.80
CA ALA A 604 -32.19 -21.10 -0.51
C ALA A 604 -30.64 -21.06 -0.53
N SER A 605 -30.02 -20.06 0.11
CA SER A 605 -28.57 -19.96 0.23
C SER A 605 -27.96 -21.12 1.02
N VAL A 606 -28.59 -21.52 2.13
CA VAL A 606 -28.14 -22.66 2.94
C VAL A 606 -28.31 -23.99 2.20
N VAL A 607 -29.42 -24.16 1.47
CA VAL A 607 -29.65 -25.37 0.67
C VAL A 607 -28.65 -25.46 -0.48
N LEU A 608 -28.35 -24.35 -1.16
CA LEU A 608 -27.38 -24.29 -2.25
C LEU A 608 -25.93 -24.45 -1.76
N SER A 609 -25.59 -23.95 -0.56
CA SER A 609 -24.24 -24.13 0.01
C SER A 609 -23.98 -25.55 0.50
N VAL A 610 -25.03 -26.29 0.88
CA VAL A 610 -24.93 -27.69 1.33
C VAL A 610 -25.05 -28.68 0.16
N TRP A 611 -25.56 -28.24 -0.99
CA TRP A 611 -25.74 -29.07 -2.19
C TRP A 611 -24.47 -29.79 -2.71
N PRO A 612 -23.27 -29.18 -2.73
CA PRO A 612 -22.05 -29.85 -3.18
C PRO A 612 -21.63 -31.00 -2.24
N HIS A 613 -22.01 -30.93 -0.96
CA HIS A 613 -21.63 -31.89 0.08
C HIS A 613 -22.67 -32.99 0.29
N ARG A 614 -23.71 -33.06 -0.55
CA ARG A 614 -24.83 -34.01 -0.39
C ARG A 614 -24.37 -35.47 -0.37
N GLN A 615 -23.31 -35.81 -1.10
CA GLN A 615 -22.72 -37.16 -1.09
C GLN A 615 -21.92 -37.44 0.19
N GLN A 616 -21.19 -36.45 0.73
CA GLN A 616 -20.45 -36.59 1.99
C GLN A 616 -21.41 -36.70 3.19
N ILE A 617 -22.47 -35.90 3.22
CA ILE A 617 -23.48 -35.95 4.28
C ILE A 617 -24.24 -37.28 4.22
N ALA A 618 -24.63 -37.75 3.03
CA ALA A 618 -25.26 -39.06 2.88
C ALA A 618 -24.35 -40.19 3.41
N ARG A 619 -23.04 -40.13 3.12
CA ARG A 619 -22.05 -41.09 3.61
C ARG A 619 -21.90 -41.06 5.14
N ILE A 620 -21.80 -39.87 5.73
CA ILE A 620 -21.74 -39.70 7.19
C ILE A 620 -23.01 -40.22 7.86
N VAL A 621 -24.18 -39.94 7.29
CA VAL A 621 -25.47 -40.43 7.82
C VAL A 621 -25.56 -41.96 7.72
N THR A 622 -25.09 -42.57 6.63
CA THR A 622 -25.04 -44.04 6.53
C THR A 622 -24.07 -44.67 7.52
N GLU A 623 -22.89 -44.07 7.74
CA GLU A 623 -21.92 -44.57 8.73
C GLU A 623 -22.44 -44.42 10.17
N LEU A 624 -23.14 -43.31 10.47
CA LEU A 624 -23.82 -43.14 11.76
C LEU A 624 -24.96 -44.15 11.95
N ALA A 625 -25.74 -44.44 10.91
CA ALA A 625 -26.80 -45.44 10.96
C ALA A 625 -26.23 -46.84 11.23
N ASP A 626 -25.10 -47.19 10.60
CA ASP A 626 -24.40 -48.46 10.82
C ASP A 626 -23.84 -48.56 12.25
N LEU A 627 -23.21 -47.50 12.76
CA LEU A 627 -22.73 -47.44 14.14
C LEU A 627 -23.89 -47.57 15.14
N PHE A 628 -25.02 -46.94 14.85
CA PHE A 628 -26.21 -47.04 15.68
C PHE A 628 -26.81 -48.45 15.66
N ALA A 629 -26.88 -49.09 14.49
CA ALA A 629 -27.33 -50.48 14.36
C ALA A 629 -26.41 -51.46 15.11
N GLN A 630 -25.09 -51.26 15.04
CA GLN A 630 -24.12 -52.03 15.81
C GLN A 630 -24.27 -51.83 17.32
N TRP A 631 -24.56 -50.60 17.75
CA TRP A 631 -24.80 -50.29 19.16
C TRP A 631 -26.09 -50.96 19.66
N VAL A 632 -27.19 -50.89 18.90
CA VAL A 632 -28.45 -51.58 19.21
C VAL A 632 -28.27 -53.10 19.25
N GLY A 633 -27.46 -53.67 18.35
CA GLY A 633 -27.14 -55.10 18.33
C GLY A 633 -26.33 -55.57 19.55
N ARG A 634 -25.63 -54.66 20.23
CA ARG A 634 -24.86 -54.94 21.45
C ARG A 634 -25.65 -54.75 22.74
N LEU A 635 -26.87 -54.23 22.68
CA LEU A 635 -27.72 -54.17 23.85
C LEU A 635 -28.08 -55.60 24.27
N PRO A 636 -27.84 -56.00 25.53
CA PRO A 636 -28.15 -57.33 26.01
C PRO A 636 -29.64 -57.56 25.85
N ARG A 637 -30.01 -58.55 25.03
CA ARG A 637 -31.40 -59.01 24.94
C ARG A 637 -31.76 -59.54 26.32
N ASN A 638 -32.67 -58.84 26.99
CA ASN A 638 -33.20 -59.30 28.26
C ASN A 638 -33.68 -60.74 28.10
N PRO A 639 -33.17 -61.69 28.89
CA PRO A 639 -33.70 -63.04 28.88
C PRO A 639 -35.12 -62.98 29.44
N THR A 640 -36.10 -63.27 28.59
CA THR A 640 -37.47 -63.60 29.01
C THR A 640 -37.51 -64.95 29.67
#